data_AF-A0A7G5CAR4-F1
#
_entry.id   AF-A0A7G5CAR4-F1
#
_cell.length_a   1.000
_cell.length_b   1.000
_cell.length_c   1.000
_cell.angle_alpha   90.00
_cell.angle_beta   90.00
_cell.angle_gamma   90.00
#
_symmetry.space_group_name_H-M   'P 1'
#
loop_
_entity.id
_entity.type
_entity.pdbx_description
1 polymer ?
#
loop_
_entity_poly.entity_id
_entity_poly.type
_entity_poly.pdbx_seq_one_letter_code
_entity_poly.pdbx_strand_id
1 'polypeptide(L)'
;MDFSRYIVGNSLEVCNTQVNVEKLVNFLQDRAESITSLSLSGCHIGAEGVKALADKLSKSITSLNLSGNNIGAEGAEALAGKLPESITSLNLSHNFIGAKGAEALADKLPESITLLNLSHNFIGAKGAEALADKLPESITLLDLPHNFIGDEGAEALADKLPKSITSLNLSFNNIRVEGIERLAQLKSTAIYLDGPVDQFCRGLMQSYDEGKDGRLENRDLTKGLVFYFARYDDKQNVEYLLTHPEKYPFLINSRDEEQHALSYFCTRSPEMQKLLFEHGLIPEQERGDDARISRDSQSVHARPIVKRTDFFAKKLVESMEASKEQLKQAADSYVESIELLKQYRNDPIKLRLLSLTNDGKRSVMEKTLSDRDPIPSDKEFIETIINKAKRALEQQYLKKKLLSGYGRGYSTNRIQYDYTRDDAKVTIPESIGYVKLLIDNSSVPLREKKELLVTLMEQNPELVRKELSMIKEELGNSDIFNEGQFDRTELHGLLSGINDDEKVNKLFKEISGLDIEKVWREQKGFVLLEQIYMAATEYGKNGSACPQGVWSRIINSINEISSEIVAQYDRYLEEEQRQEMQKDTITEENIKLFLEGLANELIRHVKFNPELREALGDFAVCNVDVGNPEKIIFEQQEILAEINKYFSKSIKNVLPNYDRNIPSWDEYNLIITGLSEVGVMQRFVGTSTQAVAGVSSSSLENSNVQGLLLEVSVQQSGLGNSR
;
A
#
# COMPACT_ATOMS: atom_id res chain seq x y z
N MET A 1 22.32 -40.95 31.68
CA MET A 1 22.66 -41.41 30.33
C MET A 1 23.81 -42.39 30.45
N ASP A 2 23.81 -43.46 29.65
CA ASP A 2 24.90 -44.44 29.56
C ASP A 2 25.51 -44.28 28.16
N PHE A 3 26.60 -43.51 28.08
CA PHE A 3 27.23 -43.13 26.80
C PHE A 3 27.83 -44.33 26.06
N SER A 4 28.10 -45.44 26.75
CA SER A 4 28.62 -46.69 26.18
C SER A 4 27.74 -47.26 25.06
N ARG A 5 26.43 -46.96 25.08
CA ARG A 5 25.43 -47.39 24.09
C ARG A 5 25.42 -46.56 22.81
N TYR A 6 26.14 -45.44 22.82
CA TYR A 6 26.23 -44.47 21.72
C TYR A 6 27.60 -44.54 21.03
N ILE A 7 28.42 -45.55 21.37
CA ILE A 7 29.70 -45.81 20.70
C ILE A 7 29.46 -46.70 19.47
N VAL A 8 29.91 -46.22 18.32
CA VAL A 8 29.92 -46.95 17.03
C VAL A 8 31.37 -47.01 16.55
N GLY A 9 32.04 -48.13 16.82
CA GLY A 9 33.49 -48.25 16.59
C GLY A 9 34.27 -47.26 17.48
N ASN A 10 34.97 -46.31 16.86
CA ASN A 10 35.70 -45.24 17.55
C ASN A 10 34.94 -43.88 17.54
N SER A 11 33.67 -43.88 17.09
CA SER A 11 32.78 -42.72 17.16
C SER A 11 31.95 -42.75 18.44
N LEU A 12 31.76 -41.61 19.11
CA LEU A 12 30.68 -41.39 20.08
C LEU A 12 29.62 -40.49 19.44
N GLU A 13 28.39 -41.00 19.28
CA GLU A 13 27.33 -40.36 18.52
C GLU A 13 26.08 -40.16 19.39
N VAL A 14 25.97 -38.96 20.00
CA VAL A 14 24.80 -38.54 20.76
C VAL A 14 24.13 -37.38 20.01
N CYS A 15 22.89 -37.57 19.58
CA CYS A 15 22.17 -36.55 18.81
C CYS A 15 20.83 -36.18 19.47
N ASN A 16 20.43 -34.92 19.34
CA ASN A 16 19.11 -34.37 19.70
C ASN A 16 18.61 -34.75 21.11
N THR A 17 19.53 -34.90 22.07
CA THR A 17 19.24 -35.34 23.43
C THR A 17 19.99 -34.44 24.42
N GLN A 18 19.32 -33.92 25.45
CA GLN A 18 19.99 -33.09 26.46
C GLN A 18 21.06 -33.89 27.23
N VAL A 19 22.31 -33.43 27.16
CA VAL A 19 23.46 -34.08 27.81
C VAL A 19 23.86 -33.36 29.11
N ASN A 20 24.13 -34.11 30.18
CA ASN A 20 24.85 -33.58 31.34
C ASN A 20 26.36 -33.59 31.02
N VAL A 21 26.93 -32.40 30.81
CA VAL A 21 28.30 -32.21 30.31
C VAL A 21 29.34 -32.81 31.24
N GLU A 22 29.21 -32.68 32.57
CA GLU A 22 30.15 -33.26 33.55
C GLU A 22 30.30 -34.78 33.37
N LYS A 23 29.18 -35.50 33.21
CA LYS A 23 29.18 -36.96 33.01
C LYS A 23 29.73 -37.36 31.65
N LEU A 24 29.49 -36.56 30.61
CA LEU A 24 30.12 -36.75 29.29
C LEU A 24 31.65 -36.56 29.39
N VAL A 25 32.10 -35.47 30.02
CA VAL A 25 33.51 -35.12 30.20
C VAL A 25 34.26 -36.19 31.00
N ASN A 26 33.65 -36.77 32.03
CA ASN A 26 34.26 -37.87 32.78
C ASN A 26 34.31 -39.16 31.93
N PHE A 27 33.25 -39.48 31.19
CA PHE A 27 33.22 -40.63 30.28
C PHE A 27 34.24 -40.55 29.14
N LEU A 28 34.51 -39.34 28.63
CA LEU A 28 35.55 -39.09 27.63
C LEU A 28 36.97 -39.24 28.22
N GLN A 29 37.20 -38.84 29.47
CA GLN A 29 38.50 -39.02 30.13
C GLN A 29 38.86 -40.52 30.27
N ASP A 30 37.91 -41.35 30.71
CA ASP A 30 38.10 -42.81 30.85
C ASP A 30 38.37 -43.54 29.51
N ARG A 31 38.18 -42.87 28.38
CA ARG A 31 38.22 -43.45 27.02
C ARG A 31 39.06 -42.64 26.02
N ALA A 32 39.85 -41.68 26.51
CA ALA A 32 40.44 -40.61 25.70
C ALA A 32 41.14 -41.09 24.43
N GLU A 33 41.99 -42.12 24.53
CA GLU A 33 42.79 -42.63 23.39
C GLU A 33 41.98 -43.51 22.39
N SER A 34 40.75 -43.91 22.74
CA SER A 34 39.92 -44.82 21.94
C SER A 34 38.89 -44.13 21.05
N ILE A 35 38.56 -42.87 21.33
CA ILE A 35 37.56 -42.10 20.57
C ILE A 35 38.29 -41.16 19.61
N THR A 36 37.94 -41.26 18.32
CA THR A 36 38.51 -40.42 17.24
C THR A 36 37.47 -39.52 16.59
N SER A 37 36.17 -39.83 16.76
CA SER A 37 35.06 -39.02 16.25
C SER A 37 34.06 -38.74 17.37
N LEU A 38 33.64 -37.48 17.50
CA LEU A 38 32.72 -37.03 18.55
C LEU A 38 31.58 -36.22 17.93
N SER A 39 30.38 -36.79 17.89
CA SER A 39 29.16 -36.11 17.45
C SER A 39 28.22 -35.91 18.63
N LEU A 40 27.92 -34.64 18.92
CA LEU A 40 27.06 -34.19 20.01
C LEU A 40 25.99 -33.21 19.48
N SER A 41 25.47 -33.46 18.28
CA SER A 41 24.55 -32.54 17.59
C SER A 41 23.24 -32.35 18.39
N GLY A 42 22.74 -31.12 18.51
CA GLY A 42 21.48 -30.82 19.20
C GLY A 42 21.46 -31.12 20.70
N CYS A 43 22.63 -31.30 21.35
CA CYS A 43 22.73 -31.77 22.73
C CYS A 43 22.52 -30.69 23.83
N HIS A 44 22.21 -29.45 23.42
CA HIS A 44 21.97 -28.30 24.31
C HIS A 44 23.16 -27.96 25.23
N ILE A 45 24.38 -28.07 24.71
CA ILE A 45 25.63 -27.91 25.47
C ILE A 45 25.86 -26.45 25.93
N GLY A 46 25.61 -25.46 25.07
CA GLY A 46 25.84 -24.03 25.37
C GLY A 46 27.32 -23.64 25.55
N ALA A 47 27.59 -22.34 25.74
CA ALA A 47 28.95 -21.79 25.82
C ALA A 47 29.81 -22.42 26.95
N GLU A 48 29.33 -22.37 28.20
CA GLU A 48 30.07 -22.94 29.35
C GLU A 48 30.20 -24.47 29.27
N GLY A 49 29.22 -25.16 28.68
CA GLY A 49 29.32 -26.60 28.42
C GLY A 49 30.38 -26.93 27.37
N VAL A 50 30.51 -26.13 26.31
CA VAL A 50 31.52 -26.37 25.28
C VAL A 50 32.92 -26.08 25.80
N LYS A 51 33.06 -25.06 26.63
CA LYS A 51 34.30 -24.69 27.34
C LYS A 51 34.77 -25.81 28.27
N ALA A 52 33.86 -26.37 29.08
CA ALA A 52 34.14 -27.54 29.93
C ALA A 52 34.47 -28.82 29.14
N LEU A 53 33.89 -28.99 27.95
CA LEU A 53 34.22 -30.08 27.02
C LEU A 53 35.59 -29.88 26.37
N ALA A 54 35.89 -28.66 25.91
CA ALA A 54 37.08 -28.30 25.15
C ALA A 54 38.38 -28.54 25.95
N ASP A 55 38.39 -28.20 27.24
CA ASP A 55 39.50 -28.51 28.16
C ASP A 55 39.77 -30.02 28.36
N LYS A 56 38.92 -30.89 27.79
CA LYS A 56 38.92 -32.34 27.97
C LYS A 56 38.78 -33.13 26.66
N LEU A 57 38.90 -32.46 25.51
CA LEU A 57 39.03 -33.13 24.20
C LEU A 57 40.36 -33.92 24.14
N SER A 58 40.31 -35.11 23.56
CA SER A 58 41.50 -35.96 23.39
C SER A 58 42.28 -35.57 22.14
N LYS A 59 43.61 -35.75 22.19
CA LYS A 59 44.53 -35.61 21.05
C LYS A 59 44.35 -36.68 19.95
N SER A 60 43.43 -37.61 20.13
CA SER A 60 43.01 -38.60 19.12
C SER A 60 41.80 -38.15 18.28
N ILE A 61 41.12 -37.06 18.65
CA ILE A 61 39.90 -36.62 17.97
C ILE A 61 40.27 -35.96 16.63
N THR A 62 39.84 -36.59 15.54
CA THR A 62 39.99 -36.08 14.16
C THR A 62 38.70 -35.47 13.63
N SER A 63 37.55 -35.84 14.19
CA SER A 63 36.22 -35.34 13.77
C SER A 63 35.41 -34.86 14.97
N LEU A 64 34.91 -33.62 14.91
CA LEU A 64 34.11 -32.99 15.97
C LEU A 64 32.86 -32.32 15.38
N ASN A 65 31.69 -32.82 15.73
CA ASN A 65 30.40 -32.24 15.36
C ASN A 65 29.65 -31.75 16.61
N LEU A 66 29.53 -30.44 16.74
CA LEU A 66 28.81 -29.76 17.81
C LEU A 66 27.65 -28.89 17.26
N SER A 67 27.13 -29.23 16.07
CA SER A 67 26.01 -28.52 15.45
C SER A 67 24.78 -28.38 16.37
N GLY A 68 24.07 -27.25 16.29
CA GLY A 68 22.79 -27.05 17.00
C GLY A 68 22.88 -26.99 18.52
N ASN A 69 23.99 -26.53 19.10
CA ASN A 69 24.23 -26.50 20.56
C ASN A 69 24.10 -25.13 21.22
N ASN A 70 23.80 -24.07 20.47
CA ASN A 70 23.73 -22.69 20.97
C ASN A 70 25.03 -22.26 21.69
N ILE A 71 26.17 -22.54 21.06
CA ILE A 71 27.51 -22.27 21.61
C ILE A 71 27.81 -20.77 21.74
N GLY A 72 27.34 -19.94 20.80
CA GLY A 72 27.58 -18.50 20.78
C GLY A 72 29.06 -18.11 20.53
N ALA A 73 29.32 -16.81 20.45
CA ALA A 73 30.67 -16.27 20.20
C ALA A 73 31.67 -16.67 21.30
N GLU A 74 31.28 -16.55 22.58
CA GLU A 74 32.14 -16.84 23.74
C GLU A 74 32.53 -18.33 23.82
N GLY A 75 31.59 -19.23 23.48
CA GLY A 75 31.88 -20.66 23.41
C GLY A 75 32.75 -21.03 22.20
N ALA A 76 32.60 -20.33 21.07
CA ALA A 76 33.47 -20.51 19.90
C ALA A 76 34.91 -20.08 20.21
N GLU A 77 35.11 -18.92 20.85
CA GLU A 77 36.42 -18.46 21.30
C GLU A 77 37.07 -19.43 22.30
N ALA A 78 36.29 -19.95 23.26
CA ALA A 78 36.75 -20.92 24.25
C ALA A 78 37.13 -22.28 23.63
N LEU A 79 36.41 -22.72 22.59
CA LEU A 79 36.71 -23.94 21.85
C LEU A 79 37.94 -23.79 20.94
N ALA A 80 38.07 -22.65 20.25
CA ALA A 80 39.08 -22.44 19.22
C ALA A 80 40.51 -22.68 19.75
N GLY A 81 40.88 -22.04 20.86
CA GLY A 81 42.20 -22.23 21.52
C GLY A 81 42.39 -23.56 22.25
N LYS A 82 41.56 -24.56 21.98
CA LYS A 82 41.50 -25.87 22.66
C LYS A 82 41.23 -27.06 21.71
N LEU A 83 41.08 -26.80 20.40
CA LEU A 83 40.97 -27.87 19.41
C LEU A 83 42.27 -28.70 19.38
N PRO A 84 42.19 -30.03 19.21
CA PRO A 84 43.39 -30.86 19.13
C PRO A 84 44.05 -30.74 17.75
N GLU A 85 45.39 -30.77 17.71
CA GLU A 85 46.22 -30.73 16.49
C GLU A 85 45.94 -31.87 15.48
N SER A 86 45.09 -32.84 15.85
CA SER A 86 44.63 -33.95 15.01
C SER A 86 43.32 -33.67 14.27
N ILE A 87 42.65 -32.54 14.53
CA ILE A 87 41.31 -32.26 13.99
C ILE A 87 41.35 -32.02 12.47
N THR A 88 40.72 -32.91 11.70
CA THR A 88 40.58 -32.77 10.25
C THR A 88 39.20 -32.26 9.86
N SER A 89 38.17 -32.50 10.68
CA SER A 89 36.78 -32.12 10.40
C SER A 89 36.12 -31.46 11.61
N LEU A 90 35.57 -30.27 11.42
CA LEU A 90 34.83 -29.51 12.44
C LEU A 90 33.50 -28.99 11.90
N ASN A 91 32.40 -29.38 12.55
CA ASN A 91 31.06 -28.86 12.26
C ASN A 91 30.51 -28.11 13.49
N LEU A 92 30.34 -26.80 13.32
CA LEU A 92 29.75 -25.87 14.29
C LEU A 92 28.47 -25.21 13.75
N SER A 93 27.77 -25.81 12.79
CA SER A 93 26.54 -25.23 12.23
C SER A 93 25.44 -24.98 13.26
N HIS A 94 24.56 -24.00 13.02
CA HIS A 94 23.43 -23.66 13.90
C HIS A 94 23.84 -23.32 15.36
N ASN A 95 24.90 -22.52 15.56
CA ASN A 95 25.42 -22.19 16.89
C ASN A 95 25.45 -20.70 17.26
N PHE A 96 25.02 -19.81 16.37
CA PHE A 96 24.99 -18.35 16.60
C PHE A 96 26.36 -17.75 16.98
N ILE A 97 27.46 -18.27 16.41
CA ILE A 97 28.82 -17.81 16.78
C ILE A 97 29.11 -16.36 16.35
N GLY A 98 28.43 -15.87 15.30
CA GLY A 98 28.58 -14.53 14.77
C GLY A 98 29.98 -14.20 14.23
N ALA A 99 30.16 -12.96 13.76
CA ALA A 99 31.45 -12.47 13.25
C ALA A 99 32.62 -12.70 14.23
N LYS A 100 32.43 -12.41 15.52
CA LYS A 100 33.45 -12.58 16.56
C LYS A 100 33.85 -14.04 16.79
N GLY A 101 32.89 -14.97 16.77
CA GLY A 101 33.18 -16.39 16.91
C GLY A 101 33.89 -16.95 15.68
N ALA A 102 33.56 -16.46 14.48
CA ALA A 102 34.28 -16.80 13.25
C ALA A 102 35.72 -16.27 13.27
N GLU A 103 35.94 -15.00 13.66
CA GLU A 103 37.27 -14.40 13.85
C GLU A 103 38.11 -15.20 14.87
N ALA A 104 37.55 -15.47 16.05
CA ALA A 104 38.24 -16.18 17.12
C ALA A 104 38.54 -17.66 16.80
N LEU A 105 37.77 -18.29 15.91
CA LEU A 105 38.10 -19.57 15.30
C LEU A 105 39.25 -19.41 14.31
N ALA A 106 39.13 -18.52 13.34
CA ALA A 106 40.10 -18.33 12.26
C ALA A 106 41.52 -18.05 12.80
N ASP A 107 41.66 -17.27 13.88
CA ASP A 107 42.95 -17.02 14.56
C ASP A 107 43.63 -18.28 15.17
N LYS A 108 42.92 -19.41 15.31
CA LYS A 108 43.35 -20.54 16.18
C LYS A 108 42.98 -21.94 15.62
N LEU A 109 42.56 -22.05 14.37
CA LEU A 109 42.27 -23.36 13.74
C LEU A 109 43.58 -24.14 13.49
N PRO A 110 43.67 -25.43 13.85
CA PRO A 110 44.87 -26.23 13.58
C PRO A 110 45.16 -26.45 12.09
N GLU A 111 46.45 -26.49 11.74
CA GLU A 111 47.02 -26.74 10.39
C GLU A 111 46.75 -28.16 9.83
N SER A 112 45.95 -28.96 10.53
CA SER A 112 45.49 -30.28 10.10
C SER A 112 44.04 -30.26 9.58
N ILE A 113 43.33 -29.15 9.72
CA ILE A 113 41.90 -29.09 9.44
C ILE A 113 41.64 -28.97 7.94
N THR A 114 40.81 -29.87 7.39
CA THR A 114 40.54 -29.96 5.94
C THR A 114 39.08 -29.64 5.60
N LEU A 115 38.17 -29.87 6.54
CA LEU A 115 36.73 -29.59 6.42
C LEU A 115 36.27 -28.69 7.59
N LEU A 116 35.75 -27.52 7.25
CA LEU A 116 35.15 -26.58 8.19
C LEU A 116 33.71 -26.25 7.78
N ASN A 117 32.74 -26.59 8.64
CA ASN A 117 31.33 -26.26 8.42
C ASN A 117 30.81 -25.32 9.51
N LEU A 118 30.42 -24.12 9.08
CA LEU A 118 29.89 -23.05 9.91
C LEU A 118 28.50 -22.58 9.43
N SER A 119 27.69 -23.44 8.81
CA SER A 119 26.35 -23.08 8.31
C SER A 119 25.43 -22.47 9.39
N HIS A 120 24.53 -21.53 9.03
CA HIS A 120 23.55 -20.94 9.95
C HIS A 120 24.15 -20.33 11.24
N ASN A 121 25.11 -19.41 11.12
CA ASN A 121 25.83 -18.85 12.26
C ASN A 121 25.87 -17.31 12.36
N PHE A 122 25.22 -16.59 11.44
CA PHE A 122 25.15 -15.11 11.43
C PHE A 122 26.54 -14.44 11.37
N ILE A 123 27.45 -15.04 10.60
CA ILE A 123 28.86 -14.62 10.48
C ILE A 123 29.00 -13.22 9.88
N GLY A 124 28.22 -12.90 8.82
CA GLY A 124 28.26 -11.61 8.13
C GLY A 124 29.59 -11.32 7.40
N ALA A 125 29.61 -10.23 6.63
CA ALA A 125 30.78 -9.82 5.83
C ALA A 125 32.09 -9.79 6.64
N LYS A 126 32.08 -9.20 7.84
CA LYS A 126 33.28 -9.09 8.70
C LYS A 126 33.80 -10.44 9.21
N GLY A 127 32.91 -11.40 9.48
CA GLY A 127 33.33 -12.74 9.85
C GLY A 127 33.83 -13.54 8.67
N ALA A 128 33.30 -13.31 7.47
CA ALA A 128 33.81 -13.88 6.22
C ALA A 128 35.20 -13.33 5.86
N GLU A 129 35.43 -12.02 6.04
CA GLU A 129 36.75 -11.40 5.92
C GLU A 129 37.76 -12.01 6.89
N ALA A 130 37.41 -12.10 8.18
CA ALA A 130 38.31 -12.65 9.20
C ALA A 130 38.62 -14.15 9.00
N LEU A 131 37.71 -14.90 8.37
CA LEU A 131 37.98 -16.26 7.89
C LEU A 131 38.94 -16.22 6.69
N ALA A 132 38.64 -15.42 5.66
CA ALA A 132 39.44 -15.36 4.44
C ALA A 132 40.91 -14.95 4.70
N ASP A 133 41.16 -14.01 5.63
CA ASP A 133 42.51 -13.57 6.01
C ASP A 133 43.35 -14.61 6.79
N LYS A 134 42.73 -15.64 7.39
CA LYS A 134 43.39 -16.44 8.47
C LYS A 134 43.18 -17.96 8.40
N LEU A 135 42.33 -18.48 7.51
CA LEU A 135 42.11 -19.92 7.38
C LEU A 135 43.40 -20.65 6.92
N PRO A 136 43.80 -21.78 7.53
CA PRO A 136 45.02 -22.49 7.17
C PRO A 136 44.95 -23.14 5.77
N GLU A 137 46.11 -23.23 5.11
CA GLU A 137 46.32 -23.81 3.77
C GLU A 137 46.12 -25.35 3.73
N SER A 138 45.61 -25.94 4.81
CA SER A 138 45.12 -27.32 4.88
C SER A 138 43.64 -27.47 4.46
N ILE A 139 42.86 -26.38 4.50
CA ILE A 139 41.40 -26.44 4.28
C ILE A 139 41.09 -26.65 2.80
N THR A 140 40.28 -27.68 2.51
CA THR A 140 39.84 -28.00 1.15
C THR A 140 38.33 -27.79 0.96
N LEU A 141 37.54 -27.90 2.04
CA LEU A 141 36.09 -27.70 2.03
C LEU A 141 35.67 -26.67 3.09
N LEU A 142 35.03 -25.58 2.66
CA LEU A 142 34.46 -24.54 3.51
C LEU A 142 32.94 -24.42 3.27
N ASP A 143 32.15 -24.84 4.25
CA ASP A 143 30.69 -24.71 4.27
C ASP A 143 30.27 -23.45 5.05
N LEU A 144 29.76 -22.45 4.34
CA LEU A 144 29.27 -21.18 4.88
C LEU A 144 27.77 -20.83 4.59
N PRO A 145 26.85 -21.75 4.22
CA PRO A 145 25.50 -21.33 3.84
C PRO A 145 24.67 -20.72 4.99
N HIS A 146 23.71 -19.86 4.66
CA HIS A 146 22.85 -19.12 5.60
C HIS A 146 23.61 -18.27 6.64
N ASN A 147 24.57 -17.46 6.22
CA ASN A 147 25.40 -16.63 7.11
C ASN A 147 25.31 -15.12 6.91
N PHE A 148 24.46 -14.64 5.98
CA PHE A 148 24.28 -13.21 5.65
C PHE A 148 25.60 -12.52 5.25
N ILE A 149 26.45 -13.22 4.51
CA ILE A 149 27.81 -12.78 4.15
C ILE A 149 27.81 -11.52 3.27
N GLY A 150 26.83 -11.36 2.36
CA GLY A 150 26.73 -10.18 1.50
C GLY A 150 27.87 -10.08 0.46
N ASP A 151 27.88 -8.96 -0.27
CA ASP A 151 28.83 -8.73 -1.36
C ASP A 151 30.23 -8.42 -0.86
N GLU A 152 30.34 -7.62 0.20
CA GLU A 152 31.63 -7.26 0.80
C GLU A 152 32.32 -8.49 1.41
N GLY A 153 31.54 -9.45 1.93
CA GLY A 153 32.04 -10.73 2.39
C GLY A 153 32.40 -11.69 1.25
N ALA A 154 31.64 -11.68 0.15
CA ALA A 154 31.94 -12.46 -1.05
C ALA A 154 33.24 -11.98 -1.73
N GLU A 155 33.46 -10.67 -1.81
CA GLU A 155 34.70 -10.05 -2.28
C GLU A 155 35.89 -10.41 -1.38
N ALA A 156 35.75 -10.27 -0.06
CA ALA A 156 36.82 -10.64 0.87
C ALA A 156 37.20 -12.13 0.78
N LEU A 157 36.22 -13.02 0.59
CA LEU A 157 36.46 -14.43 0.31
C LEU A 157 37.17 -14.63 -1.04
N ALA A 158 36.75 -13.94 -2.10
CA ALA A 158 37.34 -14.06 -3.43
C ALA A 158 38.82 -13.62 -3.50
N ASP A 159 39.19 -12.54 -2.80
CA ASP A 159 40.54 -11.98 -2.87
C ASP A 159 41.56 -12.66 -1.94
N LYS A 160 41.12 -13.26 -0.83
CA LYS A 160 42.00 -13.68 0.28
C LYS A 160 42.06 -15.20 0.55
N LEU A 161 41.14 -16.01 0.02
CA LEU A 161 41.04 -17.44 0.33
C LEU A 161 42.37 -18.22 0.13
N PRO A 162 42.73 -19.16 1.04
CA PRO A 162 43.84 -20.09 0.81
C PRO A 162 43.61 -20.96 -0.44
N LYS A 163 44.68 -21.25 -1.17
CA LYS A 163 44.63 -21.87 -2.51
C LYS A 163 44.37 -23.37 -2.47
N SER A 164 44.31 -23.93 -1.27
CA SER A 164 43.93 -25.30 -0.98
C SER A 164 42.43 -25.59 -1.15
N ILE A 165 41.58 -24.56 -1.12
CA ILE A 165 40.12 -24.74 -1.16
C ILE A 165 39.65 -25.20 -2.54
N THR A 166 39.05 -26.40 -2.57
CA THR A 166 38.48 -27.01 -3.77
C THR A 166 36.94 -26.97 -3.77
N SER A 167 36.32 -26.70 -2.62
CA SER A 167 34.85 -26.64 -2.46
C SER A 167 34.45 -25.51 -1.50
N LEU A 168 33.71 -24.53 -2.00
CA LEU A 168 33.21 -23.37 -1.25
C LEU A 168 31.68 -23.26 -1.41
N ASN A 169 30.96 -23.45 -0.30
CA ASN A 169 29.49 -23.42 -0.29
C ASN A 169 28.98 -22.13 0.36
N LEU A 170 28.31 -21.30 -0.45
CA LEU A 170 27.83 -19.98 -0.07
C LEU A 170 26.30 -19.80 -0.27
N SER A 171 25.54 -20.88 -0.47
CA SER A 171 24.08 -20.82 -0.60
C SER A 171 23.39 -20.02 0.52
N PHE A 172 22.36 -19.26 0.17
CA PHE A 172 21.53 -18.42 1.03
C PHE A 172 22.29 -17.34 1.82
N ASN A 173 23.29 -16.70 1.19
CA ASN A 173 24.08 -15.63 1.81
C ASN A 173 23.74 -14.19 1.38
N ASN A 174 22.72 -14.00 0.53
CA ASN A 174 22.31 -12.69 0.00
C ASN A 174 23.48 -12.00 -0.76
N ILE A 175 24.09 -12.73 -1.69
CA ILE A 175 25.16 -12.25 -2.56
C ILE A 175 24.52 -11.84 -3.89
N ARG A 176 24.80 -10.62 -4.34
CA ARG A 176 24.33 -10.00 -5.60
C ARG A 176 25.28 -10.30 -6.76
N VAL A 177 24.91 -9.85 -7.96
CA VAL A 177 25.73 -10.00 -9.18
C VAL A 177 27.17 -9.54 -8.94
N GLU A 178 27.38 -8.41 -8.27
CA GLU A 178 28.71 -7.87 -7.96
C GLU A 178 29.57 -8.85 -7.15
N GLY A 179 29.02 -9.43 -6.08
CA GLY A 179 29.74 -10.43 -5.27
C GLY A 179 29.97 -11.75 -6.03
N ILE A 180 29.04 -12.14 -6.92
CA ILE A 180 29.17 -13.33 -7.75
C ILE A 180 30.28 -13.16 -8.80
N GLU A 181 30.44 -11.96 -9.38
CA GLU A 181 31.55 -11.67 -10.30
C GLU A 181 32.92 -11.84 -9.65
N ARG A 182 33.09 -11.38 -8.40
CA ARG A 182 34.34 -11.54 -7.66
C ARG A 182 34.59 -13.02 -7.35
N LEU A 183 33.59 -13.74 -6.86
CA LEU A 183 33.69 -15.18 -6.61
C LEU A 183 34.02 -15.99 -7.88
N ALA A 184 33.43 -15.64 -9.03
CA ALA A 184 33.69 -16.33 -10.30
C ALA A 184 35.14 -16.21 -10.82
N GLN A 185 35.98 -15.38 -10.20
CA GLN A 185 37.41 -15.27 -10.49
C GLN A 185 38.27 -16.28 -9.70
N LEU A 186 37.69 -17.00 -8.72
CA LEU A 186 38.36 -18.08 -7.96
C LEU A 186 38.63 -19.32 -8.83
N LYS A 187 39.75 -19.30 -9.55
CA LYS A 187 40.18 -20.42 -10.39
C LYS A 187 40.39 -21.69 -9.57
N SER A 188 39.91 -22.82 -10.12
CA SER A 188 39.99 -24.17 -9.52
C SER A 188 39.20 -24.42 -8.22
N THR A 189 38.37 -23.48 -7.74
CA THR A 189 37.43 -23.71 -6.63
C THR A 189 36.05 -24.11 -7.16
N ALA A 190 35.45 -25.19 -6.67
CA ALA A 190 34.03 -25.49 -6.91
C ALA A 190 33.15 -24.64 -5.98
N ILE A 191 32.54 -23.59 -6.54
CA ILE A 191 31.59 -22.73 -5.83
C ILE A 191 30.18 -23.34 -5.90
N TYR A 192 29.39 -23.16 -4.84
CA TYR A 192 27.97 -23.52 -4.75
C TYR A 192 27.14 -22.33 -4.25
N LEU A 193 26.10 -21.96 -5.01
CA LEU A 193 25.19 -20.84 -4.77
C LEU A 193 23.71 -21.26 -4.97
N ASP A 194 22.78 -20.30 -5.06
CA ASP A 194 21.34 -20.56 -5.01
C ASP A 194 20.69 -20.69 -6.40
N GLY A 195 20.33 -21.91 -6.81
CA GLY A 195 19.47 -22.14 -7.97
C GLY A 195 20.04 -21.53 -9.28
N PRO A 196 19.32 -20.60 -9.95
CA PRO A 196 19.83 -19.93 -11.15
C PRO A 196 21.14 -19.14 -10.93
N VAL A 197 21.38 -18.66 -9.71
CA VAL A 197 22.61 -17.93 -9.33
C VAL A 197 23.85 -18.81 -9.49
N ASP A 198 23.74 -20.10 -9.15
CA ASP A 198 24.78 -21.10 -9.31
C ASP A 198 25.15 -21.32 -10.79
N GLN A 199 24.14 -21.40 -11.66
CA GLN A 199 24.32 -21.58 -13.10
C GLN A 199 24.98 -20.35 -13.74
N PHE A 200 24.56 -19.14 -13.34
CA PHE A 200 25.14 -17.88 -13.78
C PHE A 200 26.61 -17.75 -13.33
N CYS A 201 26.93 -18.09 -12.08
CA CYS A 201 28.30 -18.11 -11.57
C CYS A 201 29.20 -19.06 -12.39
N ARG A 202 28.71 -20.27 -12.71
CA ARG A 202 29.46 -21.21 -13.57
C ARG A 202 29.67 -20.69 -14.99
N GLY A 203 28.69 -19.98 -15.55
CA GLY A 203 28.84 -19.26 -16.82
C GLY A 203 29.92 -18.17 -16.78
N LEU A 204 30.00 -17.40 -15.69
CA LEU A 204 31.04 -16.40 -15.48
C LEU A 204 32.43 -17.03 -15.35
N MET A 205 32.56 -18.11 -14.57
CA MET A 205 33.82 -18.86 -14.45
C MET A 205 34.31 -19.36 -15.82
N GLN A 206 33.42 -19.93 -16.64
CA GLN A 206 33.75 -20.33 -18.01
C GLN A 206 34.18 -19.13 -18.87
N SER A 207 33.51 -17.98 -18.76
CA SER A 207 33.90 -16.75 -19.45
C SER A 207 35.30 -16.26 -19.05
N TYR A 208 35.67 -16.32 -17.77
CA TYR A 208 37.01 -15.98 -17.29
C TYR A 208 38.09 -17.00 -17.68
N ASP A 209 37.75 -18.27 -17.88
CA ASP A 209 38.69 -19.28 -18.40
C ASP A 209 38.82 -19.23 -19.94
N GLU A 210 37.78 -18.80 -20.66
CA GLU A 210 37.83 -18.46 -22.10
C GLU A 210 38.53 -17.11 -22.37
N GLY A 211 38.85 -16.33 -21.34
CA GLY A 211 39.51 -15.02 -21.47
C GLY A 211 38.59 -13.89 -21.93
N LYS A 212 37.26 -14.05 -21.77
CA LYS A 212 36.21 -13.09 -22.17
C LYS A 212 35.84 -12.06 -21.08
N ASP A 213 36.67 -11.95 -20.05
CA ASP A 213 36.57 -10.95 -18.96
C ASP A 213 35.19 -10.89 -18.27
N GLY A 214 34.56 -12.05 -18.03
CA GLY A 214 33.27 -12.16 -17.36
C GLY A 214 32.06 -11.76 -18.22
N ARG A 215 32.23 -11.53 -19.53
CA ARG A 215 31.13 -11.28 -20.45
C ARG A 215 30.32 -12.57 -20.71
N LEU A 216 28.99 -12.51 -20.63
CA LEU A 216 28.12 -13.65 -20.93
C LEU A 216 27.48 -13.53 -22.31
N GLU A 217 27.87 -14.41 -23.22
CA GLU A 217 27.22 -14.53 -24.55
C GLU A 217 25.89 -15.29 -24.48
N ASN A 218 25.68 -16.11 -23.43
CA ASN A 218 24.47 -16.91 -23.26
C ASN A 218 23.33 -16.08 -22.65
N ARG A 219 22.48 -15.54 -23.53
CA ARG A 219 21.30 -14.73 -23.18
C ARG A 219 20.30 -15.45 -22.27
N ASP A 220 20.19 -16.78 -22.33
CA ASP A 220 19.22 -17.54 -21.54
C ASP A 220 19.61 -17.66 -20.06
N LEU A 221 20.92 -17.70 -19.73
CA LEU A 221 21.38 -17.63 -18.34
C LEU A 221 21.07 -16.27 -17.72
N THR A 222 21.35 -15.18 -18.45
CA THR A 222 21.01 -13.81 -18.02
C THR A 222 19.49 -13.67 -17.82
N LYS A 223 18.69 -14.10 -18.81
CA LYS A 223 17.23 -14.10 -18.73
C LYS A 223 16.73 -14.86 -17.49
N GLY A 224 17.20 -16.08 -17.27
CA GLY A 224 16.82 -16.89 -16.10
C GLY A 224 17.14 -16.22 -14.77
N LEU A 225 18.27 -15.53 -14.67
CA LEU A 225 18.65 -14.77 -13.48
C LEU A 225 17.76 -13.53 -13.25
N VAL A 226 17.45 -12.76 -14.31
CA VAL A 226 16.56 -11.59 -14.19
C VAL A 226 15.15 -12.01 -13.76
N PHE A 227 14.60 -13.08 -14.35
CA PHE A 227 13.31 -13.64 -13.94
C PHE A 227 13.32 -14.18 -12.50
N TYR A 228 14.44 -14.79 -12.05
CA TYR A 228 14.61 -15.21 -10.66
C TYR A 228 14.53 -14.02 -9.69
N PHE A 229 15.30 -12.96 -9.92
CA PHE A 229 15.28 -11.77 -9.06
C PHE A 229 13.93 -11.02 -9.11
N ALA A 230 13.31 -10.92 -10.28
CA ALA A 230 11.96 -10.33 -10.43
C ALA A 230 10.89 -11.11 -9.64
N ARG A 231 11.00 -12.45 -9.53
CA ARG A 231 10.08 -13.30 -8.74
C ARG A 231 10.15 -13.02 -7.23
N TYR A 232 11.21 -12.35 -6.75
CA TYR A 232 11.40 -11.93 -5.36
C TYR A 232 11.37 -10.40 -5.15
N ASP A 233 11.01 -9.61 -6.18
CA ASP A 233 11.00 -8.13 -6.17
C ASP A 233 12.38 -7.49 -5.83
N ASP A 234 13.48 -8.18 -6.16
CA ASP A 234 14.84 -7.66 -5.95
C ASP A 234 15.20 -6.64 -7.03
N LYS A 235 14.76 -5.40 -6.80
CA LYS A 235 15.03 -4.27 -7.69
C LYS A 235 16.52 -4.03 -7.90
N GLN A 236 17.38 -4.29 -6.91
CA GLN A 236 18.80 -3.92 -6.99
C GLN A 236 19.56 -4.83 -7.96
N ASN A 237 19.37 -6.14 -7.87
CA ASN A 237 19.97 -7.07 -8.83
C ASN A 237 19.39 -6.91 -10.24
N VAL A 238 18.08 -6.64 -10.37
CA VAL A 238 17.46 -6.37 -11.69
C VAL A 238 18.00 -5.07 -12.30
N GLU A 239 18.12 -3.99 -11.52
CA GLU A 239 18.68 -2.71 -11.95
C GLU A 239 20.15 -2.85 -12.39
N TYR A 240 20.97 -3.60 -11.66
CA TYR A 240 22.36 -3.87 -12.04
C TYR A 240 22.48 -4.58 -13.40
N LEU A 241 21.67 -5.63 -13.63
CA LEU A 241 21.67 -6.39 -14.88
C LEU A 241 21.13 -5.56 -16.07
N LEU A 242 20.18 -4.67 -15.83
CA LEU A 242 19.64 -3.74 -16.84
C LEU A 242 20.62 -2.62 -17.21
N THR A 243 21.52 -2.23 -16.31
CA THR A 243 22.51 -1.15 -16.54
C THR A 243 23.83 -1.60 -17.19
N HIS A 244 24.06 -2.91 -17.33
CA HIS A 244 25.24 -3.49 -17.98
C HIS A 244 24.88 -4.43 -19.16
N PRO A 245 24.02 -4.00 -20.11
CA PRO A 245 23.46 -4.88 -21.14
C PRO A 245 24.51 -5.38 -22.15
N GLU A 246 25.64 -4.68 -22.29
CA GLU A 246 26.79 -5.11 -23.10
C GLU A 246 27.49 -6.34 -22.51
N LYS A 247 27.47 -6.50 -21.18
CA LYS A 247 28.02 -7.62 -20.42
C LYS A 247 27.00 -8.73 -20.18
N TYR A 248 25.74 -8.33 -19.99
CA TYR A 248 24.58 -9.17 -19.68
C TYR A 248 23.44 -8.97 -20.70
N PRO A 249 23.61 -9.38 -21.97
CA PRO A 249 22.61 -9.22 -23.01
C PRO A 249 21.41 -10.16 -22.80
N PHE A 250 20.20 -9.60 -22.77
CA PHE A 250 18.94 -10.35 -22.85
C PHE A 250 17.82 -9.48 -23.44
N LEU A 251 16.71 -10.11 -23.85
CA LEU A 251 15.50 -9.39 -24.27
C LEU A 251 14.55 -9.27 -23.06
N ILE A 252 14.25 -8.06 -22.64
CA ILE A 252 13.39 -7.73 -21.49
C ILE A 252 11.95 -8.18 -21.73
N ASN A 253 11.51 -8.13 -22.99
CA ASN A 253 10.18 -8.55 -23.40
C ASN A 253 10.05 -10.06 -23.67
N SER A 254 11.07 -10.86 -23.36
CA SER A 254 11.01 -12.32 -23.44
C SER A 254 10.13 -12.95 -22.34
N ARG A 255 9.90 -14.26 -22.44
CA ARG A 255 9.13 -15.04 -21.46
C ARG A 255 10.00 -16.08 -20.75
N ASP A 256 9.59 -16.45 -19.54
CA ASP A 256 10.15 -17.59 -18.80
C ASP A 256 9.66 -18.95 -19.35
N GLU A 257 10.14 -20.04 -18.75
CA GLU A 257 9.73 -21.41 -19.09
C GLU A 257 8.24 -21.66 -18.83
N GLU A 258 7.64 -20.92 -17.89
CA GLU A 258 6.21 -20.96 -17.52
C GLU A 258 5.34 -20.02 -18.40
N GLN A 259 5.93 -19.34 -19.40
CA GLN A 259 5.33 -18.35 -20.32
C GLN A 259 4.88 -17.01 -19.70
N HIS A 260 5.36 -16.68 -18.50
CA HIS A 260 5.19 -15.35 -17.90
C HIS A 260 6.15 -14.34 -18.51
N ALA A 261 5.73 -13.07 -18.62
CA ALA A 261 6.60 -11.93 -18.91
C ALA A 261 6.98 -11.21 -17.60
N LEU A 262 8.03 -10.38 -17.60
CA LEU A 262 8.49 -9.70 -16.38
C LEU A 262 7.40 -8.82 -15.72
N SER A 263 6.51 -8.26 -16.53
CA SER A 263 5.27 -7.56 -16.13
C SER A 263 4.47 -8.30 -15.04
N TYR A 264 4.31 -9.63 -15.19
CA TYR A 264 3.51 -10.49 -14.32
C TYR A 264 4.01 -10.45 -12.86
N PHE A 265 5.31 -10.64 -12.67
CA PHE A 265 5.95 -10.61 -11.35
C PHE A 265 5.93 -9.19 -10.76
N CYS A 266 6.11 -8.18 -11.60
CA CYS A 266 6.21 -6.78 -11.19
C CYS A 266 4.85 -6.10 -10.95
N THR A 267 3.72 -6.78 -11.13
CA THR A 267 2.34 -6.23 -10.99
C THR A 267 2.05 -5.47 -9.68
N ARG A 268 2.86 -5.65 -8.63
CA ARG A 268 2.69 -5.04 -7.31
C ARG A 268 3.75 -3.99 -6.94
N SER A 269 4.71 -3.75 -7.83
CA SER A 269 5.90 -2.93 -7.57
C SER A 269 6.01 -1.83 -8.64
N PRO A 270 5.32 -0.68 -8.47
CA PRO A 270 5.31 0.41 -9.45
C PRO A 270 6.71 0.94 -9.80
N GLU A 271 7.62 0.90 -8.84
CA GLU A 271 9.03 1.27 -9.00
C GLU A 271 9.79 0.30 -9.90
N MET A 272 9.52 -1.01 -9.79
CA MET A 272 10.08 -2.05 -10.66
C MET A 272 9.48 -1.99 -12.07
N GLN A 273 8.15 -1.81 -12.19
CA GLN A 273 7.50 -1.63 -13.49
C GLN A 273 8.08 -0.42 -14.23
N LYS A 274 8.24 0.71 -13.53
CA LYS A 274 8.83 1.93 -14.09
C LYS A 274 10.28 1.72 -14.51
N LEU A 275 11.09 1.06 -13.68
CA LEU A 275 12.48 0.70 -13.99
C LEU A 275 12.56 -0.12 -15.29
N LEU A 276 11.74 -1.17 -15.41
CA LEU A 276 11.71 -2.03 -16.59
C LEU A 276 11.24 -1.28 -17.84
N PHE A 277 10.21 -0.44 -17.71
CA PHE A 277 9.73 0.42 -18.79
C PHE A 277 10.85 1.35 -19.28
N GLU A 278 11.53 2.06 -18.37
CA GLU A 278 12.68 2.93 -18.69
C GLU A 278 13.90 2.18 -19.28
N HIS A 279 13.91 0.84 -19.28
CA HIS A 279 14.95 0.02 -19.94
C HIS A 279 14.45 -0.75 -21.17
N GLY A 280 13.22 -0.54 -21.62
CA GLY A 280 12.70 -1.09 -22.89
C GLY A 280 11.66 -2.21 -22.76
N LEU A 281 11.08 -2.42 -21.57
CA LEU A 281 9.84 -3.17 -21.44
C LEU A 281 8.70 -2.40 -22.15
N ILE A 282 7.99 -3.08 -23.03
CA ILE A 282 6.74 -2.60 -23.64
C ILE A 282 5.59 -2.85 -22.66
N PRO A 283 4.66 -1.90 -22.48
CA PRO A 283 3.43 -2.17 -21.74
C PRO A 283 2.69 -3.36 -22.36
N GLU A 284 2.46 -4.45 -21.62
CA GLU A 284 1.63 -5.53 -22.16
C GLU A 284 0.24 -4.99 -22.50
N GLN A 285 -0.28 -5.38 -23.66
CA GLN A 285 -1.67 -5.10 -24.03
C GLN A 285 -2.60 -5.57 -22.91
N GLU A 286 -3.55 -4.72 -22.50
CA GLU A 286 -4.46 -5.02 -21.38
C GLU A 286 -5.23 -6.32 -21.67
N ARG A 287 -4.77 -7.44 -21.08
CA ARG A 287 -5.45 -8.73 -21.21
C ARG A 287 -6.82 -8.58 -20.55
N GLY A 288 -7.89 -8.79 -21.33
CA GLY A 288 -9.28 -8.66 -20.87
C GLY A 288 -9.65 -9.59 -19.69
N ASP A 289 -8.79 -10.56 -19.37
CA ASP A 289 -8.86 -11.42 -18.20
C ASP A 289 -7.99 -10.93 -17.03
N ASP A 290 -8.05 -9.64 -16.71
CA ASP A 290 -8.25 -9.30 -15.31
C ASP A 290 -9.30 -8.21 -15.07
N ALA A 291 -10.55 -8.66 -14.95
CA ALA A 291 -11.63 -7.95 -14.26
C ALA A 291 -11.37 -7.85 -12.73
N ARG A 292 -10.12 -7.54 -12.32
CA ARG A 292 -9.71 -7.33 -10.94
C ARG A 292 -9.42 -5.85 -10.67
N ILE A 293 -10.41 -5.22 -10.03
CA ILE A 293 -10.18 -4.13 -9.06
C ILE A 293 -9.73 -2.78 -9.70
N SER A 294 -9.81 -2.62 -11.03
CA SER A 294 -9.93 -1.27 -11.62
C SER A 294 -11.27 -0.66 -11.21
N ARG A 295 -11.23 0.31 -10.28
CA ARG A 295 -12.40 0.88 -9.57
C ARG A 295 -13.28 -0.19 -8.91
N ASP A 296 -12.77 -0.80 -7.84
CA ASP A 296 -13.59 -1.69 -7.00
C ASP A 296 -14.83 -0.97 -6.45
N SER A 297 -16.01 -1.41 -6.90
CA SER A 297 -17.32 -0.93 -6.41
C SER A 297 -17.60 -1.31 -4.94
N GLN A 298 -16.75 -2.16 -4.34
CA GLN A 298 -16.72 -2.47 -2.92
C GLN A 298 -15.63 -1.72 -2.14
N SER A 299 -14.80 -0.89 -2.79
CA SER A 299 -13.89 0.02 -2.09
C SER A 299 -14.70 0.97 -1.22
N VAL A 300 -14.62 0.76 0.10
CA VAL A 300 -15.44 1.47 1.09
C VAL A 300 -15.21 2.99 1.01
N HIS A 301 -14.00 3.41 0.63
CA HIS A 301 -13.58 4.81 0.49
C HIS A 301 -14.06 5.49 -0.81
N ALA A 302 -14.46 4.73 -1.83
CA ALA A 302 -14.87 5.28 -3.13
C ALA A 302 -16.39 5.51 -3.27
N ARG A 303 -17.19 5.18 -2.24
CA ARG A 303 -18.64 5.38 -2.26
C ARG A 303 -18.98 6.88 -2.22
N PRO A 304 -19.98 7.36 -3.00
CA PRO A 304 -20.47 8.74 -2.88
C PRO A 304 -20.89 9.13 -1.46
N ILE A 305 -21.30 8.15 -0.64
CA ILE A 305 -21.61 8.34 0.77
C ILE A 305 -20.38 8.82 1.57
N VAL A 306 -19.17 8.33 1.28
CA VAL A 306 -17.95 8.74 2.00
C VAL A 306 -17.51 10.14 1.56
N LYS A 307 -17.36 10.41 0.26
CA LYS A 307 -17.08 11.78 -0.23
C LYS A 307 -18.09 12.82 0.32
N ARG A 308 -19.37 12.45 0.41
CA ARG A 308 -20.43 13.29 1.01
C ARG A 308 -20.36 13.39 2.54
N THR A 309 -19.93 12.34 3.24
CA THR A 309 -19.67 12.38 4.69
C THR A 309 -18.52 13.33 5.00
N ASP A 310 -17.42 13.19 4.26
CA ASP A 310 -16.20 14.00 4.46
C ASP A 310 -16.45 15.46 4.09
N PHE A 311 -17.17 15.73 2.98
CA PHE A 311 -17.60 17.09 2.65
C PHE A 311 -18.48 17.71 3.73
N PHE A 312 -19.51 17.01 4.21
CA PHE A 312 -20.38 17.56 5.26
C PHE A 312 -19.64 17.73 6.59
N ALA A 313 -18.78 16.78 6.98
CA ALA A 313 -17.91 16.93 8.15
C ALA A 313 -17.00 18.15 8.01
N LYS A 314 -16.38 18.34 6.84
CA LYS A 314 -15.53 19.50 6.55
C LYS A 314 -16.32 20.80 6.59
N LYS A 315 -17.52 20.86 6.02
CA LYS A 315 -18.38 22.07 6.08
C LYS A 315 -18.97 22.35 7.46
N LEU A 316 -19.26 21.33 8.27
CA LEU A 316 -19.61 21.49 9.69
C LEU A 316 -18.47 22.13 10.50
N VAL A 317 -17.22 21.85 10.14
CA VAL A 317 -16.02 22.45 10.76
C VAL A 317 -15.66 23.82 10.15
N GLU A 318 -15.70 23.98 8.82
CA GLU A 318 -15.40 25.24 8.14
C GLU A 318 -16.43 26.34 8.43
N SER A 319 -17.70 26.00 8.67
CA SER A 319 -18.73 26.97 9.09
C SER A 319 -18.65 27.35 10.57
N MET A 320 -17.81 26.67 11.34
CA MET A 320 -17.67 26.83 12.79
C MET A 320 -16.20 26.68 13.20
N GLU A 321 -15.41 27.76 13.09
CA GLU A 321 -14.07 27.87 13.72
C GLU A 321 -14.20 27.89 15.26
N ALA A 322 -14.64 26.75 15.81
CA ALA A 322 -15.04 26.60 17.19
C ALA A 322 -13.82 26.29 18.06
N SER A 323 -13.54 27.19 19.00
CA SER A 323 -12.61 26.91 20.09
C SER A 323 -13.02 25.65 20.85
N LYS A 324 -12.04 25.03 21.52
CA LYS A 324 -12.26 23.86 22.39
C LYS A 324 -13.32 24.12 23.46
N GLU A 325 -13.41 25.36 23.93
CA GLU A 325 -14.42 25.86 24.86
C GLU A 325 -15.82 25.89 24.22
N GLN A 326 -15.96 26.27 22.95
CA GLN A 326 -17.23 26.20 22.21
C GLN A 326 -17.65 24.75 21.92
N LEU A 327 -16.72 23.86 21.58
CA LEU A 327 -17.01 22.42 21.43
C LEU A 327 -17.48 21.81 22.75
N LYS A 328 -16.89 22.23 23.87
CA LYS A 328 -17.36 21.85 25.20
C LYS A 328 -18.75 22.42 25.50
N GLN A 329 -19.01 23.69 25.20
CA GLN A 329 -20.33 24.30 25.33
C GLN A 329 -21.40 23.59 24.48
N ALA A 330 -21.06 23.13 23.27
CA ALA A 330 -21.97 22.34 22.43
C ALA A 330 -22.27 20.96 23.04
N ALA A 331 -21.25 20.29 23.61
CA ALA A 331 -21.45 19.03 24.33
C ALA A 331 -22.26 19.21 25.63
N ASP A 332 -21.99 20.27 26.40
CA ASP A 332 -22.72 20.62 27.62
C ASP A 332 -24.18 21.01 27.29
N SER A 333 -24.41 21.77 26.21
CA SER A 333 -25.74 22.09 25.64
C SER A 333 -26.50 20.86 25.13
N TYR A 334 -25.79 19.88 24.56
CA TYR A 334 -26.41 18.61 24.16
C TYR A 334 -26.81 17.76 25.38
N VAL A 335 -26.01 17.76 26.46
CA VAL A 335 -26.42 17.18 27.74
C VAL A 335 -27.62 17.91 28.33
N GLU A 336 -27.65 19.25 28.30
CA GLU A 336 -28.81 20.05 28.72
C GLU A 336 -30.06 19.75 27.88
N SER A 337 -29.91 19.60 26.55
CA SER A 337 -31.00 19.21 25.64
C SER A 337 -31.53 17.80 25.95
N ILE A 338 -30.65 16.86 26.30
CA ILE A 338 -31.00 15.54 26.83
C ILE A 338 -31.77 15.65 28.17
N GLU A 339 -31.51 16.68 28.98
CA GLU A 339 -32.22 16.89 30.25
C GLU A 339 -33.55 17.66 30.06
N LEU A 340 -33.66 18.54 29.06
CA LEU A 340 -34.95 19.12 28.62
C LEU A 340 -35.93 18.03 28.19
N LEU A 341 -35.47 17.05 27.40
CA LEU A 341 -36.29 15.89 27.03
C LEU A 341 -36.78 15.08 28.25
N LYS A 342 -36.04 15.07 29.38
CA LYS A 342 -36.52 14.49 30.65
C LYS A 342 -37.58 15.34 31.33
N GLN A 343 -37.56 16.67 31.19
CA GLN A 343 -38.60 17.55 31.75
C GLN A 343 -39.95 17.28 31.09
N TYR A 344 -39.95 17.01 29.78
CA TYR A 344 -41.15 16.69 28.99
C TYR A 344 -41.70 15.28 29.22
N ARG A 345 -41.03 14.44 30.02
CA ARG A 345 -41.57 13.17 30.58
C ARG A 345 -42.90 13.35 31.34
N ASN A 346 -43.23 14.60 31.71
CA ASN A 346 -44.42 15.02 32.44
C ASN A 346 -45.44 15.81 31.58
N ASP A 347 -45.18 15.99 30.27
CA ASP A 347 -46.07 16.69 29.34
C ASP A 347 -46.59 15.70 28.27
N PRO A 348 -47.83 15.19 28.41
CA PRO A 348 -48.38 14.21 27.46
C PRO A 348 -48.59 14.76 26.04
N ILE A 349 -48.73 16.08 25.88
CA ILE A 349 -49.03 16.74 24.60
C ILE A 349 -47.78 16.72 23.73
N LYS A 350 -46.64 17.12 24.29
CA LYS A 350 -45.33 17.07 23.62
C LYS A 350 -44.92 15.65 23.22
N LEU A 351 -45.12 14.67 24.11
CA LEU A 351 -44.74 13.28 23.84
C LEU A 351 -45.55 12.66 22.71
N ARG A 352 -46.82 13.07 22.53
CA ARG A 352 -47.64 12.68 21.37
C ARG A 352 -47.13 13.34 20.09
N LEU A 353 -46.86 14.64 20.13
CA LEU A 353 -46.30 15.41 19.01
C LEU A 353 -44.99 14.83 18.46
N LEU A 354 -44.24 14.10 19.29
CA LEU A 354 -43.00 13.39 18.95
C LEU A 354 -43.24 11.93 18.48
N SER A 355 -44.45 11.58 18.04
CA SER A 355 -44.91 10.20 17.83
C SER A 355 -43.94 9.34 17.02
N LEU A 356 -43.28 8.41 17.71
CA LEU A 356 -42.28 7.50 17.15
C LEU A 356 -42.92 6.30 16.49
N THR A 357 -42.40 5.89 15.33
CA THR A 357 -42.86 4.68 14.65
C THR A 357 -42.52 3.43 15.47
N ASN A 358 -43.45 2.47 15.49
CA ASN A 358 -43.28 1.22 16.23
C ASN A 358 -42.05 0.41 15.75
N ASP A 359 -41.69 0.53 14.47
CA ASP A 359 -40.53 -0.16 13.89
C ASP A 359 -39.21 0.58 14.16
N GLY A 360 -39.23 1.91 14.26
CA GLY A 360 -38.10 2.69 14.80
C GLY A 360 -37.81 2.27 16.25
N LYS A 361 -38.86 2.26 17.09
CA LYS A 361 -38.79 1.80 18.49
C LYS A 361 -38.15 0.41 18.62
N ARG A 362 -38.57 -0.53 17.78
CA ARG A 362 -38.01 -1.90 17.72
C ARG A 362 -36.57 -1.93 17.25
N SER A 363 -36.26 -1.31 16.09
CA SER A 363 -34.90 -1.29 15.52
C SER A 363 -33.86 -0.76 16.52
N VAL A 364 -34.22 0.30 17.25
CA VAL A 364 -33.36 0.99 18.23
C VAL A 364 -33.21 0.21 19.55
N MET A 365 -34.16 -0.66 19.91
CA MET A 365 -34.13 -1.47 21.13
C MET A 365 -33.99 -2.97 20.91
N GLU A 366 -33.75 -3.44 19.68
CA GLU A 366 -33.63 -4.85 19.24
C GLU A 366 -32.73 -5.72 20.15
N LYS A 367 -31.60 -5.18 20.66
CA LYS A 367 -30.73 -5.93 21.61
C LYS A 367 -31.32 -6.12 23.02
N THR A 368 -32.48 -5.53 23.30
CA THR A 368 -33.08 -5.34 24.63
C THR A 368 -34.54 -5.81 24.68
N LEU A 369 -35.17 -6.01 23.53
CA LEU A 369 -36.54 -6.51 23.36
C LEU A 369 -36.49 -7.76 22.47
N SER A 370 -37.09 -8.85 22.92
CA SER A 370 -37.38 -10.00 22.06
C SER A 370 -38.66 -9.75 21.24
N ASP A 371 -38.92 -10.59 20.23
CA ASP A 371 -40.13 -10.52 19.40
C ASP A 371 -41.46 -10.66 20.18
N ARG A 372 -41.39 -11.07 21.46
CA ARG A 372 -42.53 -11.27 22.36
C ARG A 372 -42.68 -10.17 23.41
N ASP A 373 -41.70 -9.28 23.56
CA ASP A 373 -41.78 -8.18 24.51
C ASP A 373 -42.71 -7.07 23.97
N PRO A 374 -43.46 -6.38 24.85
CA PRO A 374 -44.30 -5.26 24.44
C PRO A 374 -43.44 -4.14 23.84
N ILE A 375 -43.96 -3.48 22.81
CA ILE A 375 -43.32 -2.28 22.25
C ILE A 375 -43.31 -1.21 23.37
N PRO A 376 -42.15 -0.61 23.70
CA PRO A 376 -42.07 0.38 24.76
C PRO A 376 -42.96 1.59 24.42
N SER A 377 -43.57 2.17 25.45
CA SER A 377 -44.20 3.49 25.29
C SER A 377 -43.14 4.51 24.87
N ASP A 378 -43.56 5.58 24.20
CA ASP A 378 -42.67 6.67 23.76
C ASP A 378 -41.82 7.18 24.95
N LYS A 379 -42.43 7.24 26.14
CA LYS A 379 -41.79 7.59 27.40
C LYS A 379 -40.64 6.65 27.81
N GLU A 380 -40.87 5.34 27.81
CA GLU A 380 -39.85 4.33 28.17
C GLU A 380 -38.73 4.24 27.13
N PHE A 381 -39.09 4.45 25.86
CA PHE A 381 -38.17 4.47 24.74
C PHE A 381 -37.23 5.68 24.78
N ILE A 382 -37.80 6.89 24.87
CA ILE A 382 -37.07 8.16 25.05
C ILE A 382 -36.13 8.05 26.25
N GLU A 383 -36.62 7.53 27.38
CA GLU A 383 -35.83 7.33 28.59
C GLU A 383 -34.69 6.30 28.41
N THR A 384 -34.89 5.25 27.62
CA THR A 384 -33.84 4.27 27.29
C THR A 384 -32.75 4.90 26.40
N ILE A 385 -33.13 5.65 25.36
CA ILE A 385 -32.19 6.39 24.51
C ILE A 385 -31.38 7.36 25.38
N ILE A 386 -32.06 8.25 26.09
CA ILE A 386 -31.46 9.29 26.94
C ILE A 386 -30.47 8.71 27.94
N ASN A 387 -30.85 7.63 28.64
CA ASN A 387 -30.00 7.06 29.67
C ASN A 387 -28.75 6.37 29.10
N LYS A 388 -28.80 5.79 27.88
CA LYS A 388 -27.61 5.19 27.25
C LYS A 388 -26.76 6.23 26.51
N ALA A 389 -27.36 7.24 25.88
CA ALA A 389 -26.64 8.37 25.28
C ALA A 389 -25.90 9.21 26.33
N LYS A 390 -26.57 9.55 27.45
CA LYS A 390 -25.92 10.27 28.57
C LYS A 390 -24.76 9.47 29.16
N ARG A 391 -24.89 8.14 29.33
CA ARG A 391 -23.77 7.25 29.74
C ARG A 391 -22.60 7.30 28.76
N ALA A 392 -22.85 7.29 27.44
CA ALA A 392 -21.79 7.34 26.43
C ALA A 392 -20.99 8.65 26.50
N LEU A 393 -21.67 9.79 26.66
CA LEU A 393 -21.05 11.11 26.82
C LEU A 393 -20.25 11.21 28.13
N GLU A 394 -20.88 10.89 29.27
CA GLU A 394 -20.30 11.06 30.61
C GLU A 394 -19.12 10.12 30.89
N GLN A 395 -19.16 8.87 30.41
CA GLN A 395 -18.19 7.85 30.82
C GLN A 395 -16.89 7.87 30.02
N GLN A 396 -16.88 8.39 28.79
CA GLN A 396 -15.69 8.34 27.92
C GLN A 396 -15.18 9.69 27.40
N TYR A 397 -16.03 10.72 27.22
CA TYR A 397 -15.58 11.96 26.57
C TYR A 397 -14.90 12.94 27.53
N LEU A 398 -15.50 13.21 28.70
CA LEU A 398 -15.04 14.27 29.63
C LEU A 398 -13.76 13.95 30.44
N LYS A 399 -13.17 12.75 30.34
CA LYS A 399 -12.10 12.28 31.26
C LYS A 399 -10.72 12.04 30.65
N LYS A 400 -10.51 12.29 29.35
CA LYS A 400 -9.26 11.88 28.68
C LYS A 400 -8.36 13.06 28.28
N LYS A 401 -7.21 13.19 28.95
CA LYS A 401 -6.12 14.11 28.53
C LYS A 401 -5.54 13.67 27.17
N LEU A 402 -5.04 14.63 26.39
CA LEU A 402 -4.56 14.45 25.00
C LEU A 402 -3.41 13.43 24.83
N LEU A 403 -2.74 13.00 25.89
CA LEU A 403 -1.50 12.18 25.81
C LEU A 403 -1.65 10.86 26.56
N SER A 404 -2.41 9.92 25.99
CA SER A 404 -2.28 8.46 26.19
C SER A 404 -3.30 7.69 25.35
N GLY A 405 -2.96 6.47 24.92
CA GLY A 405 -3.90 5.53 24.30
C GLY A 405 -5.08 5.16 25.20
N TYR A 406 -6.12 4.53 24.66
CA TYR A 406 -7.31 4.15 25.43
C TYR A 406 -7.02 2.99 26.40
N GLY A 407 -6.74 3.33 27.67
CA GLY A 407 -6.49 2.38 28.75
C GLY A 407 -7.74 2.02 29.53
N ARG A 408 -8.25 0.80 29.31
CA ARG A 408 -9.22 0.04 30.14
C ARG A 408 -10.62 0.68 30.35
N GLY A 409 -11.52 0.36 29.42
CA GLY A 409 -12.98 0.49 29.61
C GLY A 409 -13.70 1.07 28.40
N TYR A 410 -13.83 0.37 27.27
CA TYR A 410 -13.56 -1.05 26.98
C TYR A 410 -12.32 -1.22 26.06
N SER A 411 -12.11 -2.38 25.42
CA SER A 411 -10.88 -2.73 24.70
C SER A 411 -11.12 -3.53 23.41
N THR A 412 -10.68 -2.99 22.27
CA THR A 412 -10.40 -3.69 20.99
C THR A 412 -9.38 -2.86 20.18
N ASN A 413 -8.17 -3.37 19.92
CA ASN A 413 -7.13 -2.82 19.01
C ASN A 413 -5.87 -3.72 19.05
N ARG A 414 -4.83 -3.63 18.19
CA ARG A 414 -4.31 -2.61 17.23
C ARG A 414 -4.42 -3.11 15.74
N ILE A 415 -3.82 -2.58 14.66
CA ILE A 415 -2.64 -1.69 14.49
C ILE A 415 -2.69 -0.65 13.34
N GLN A 416 -1.75 -0.65 12.38
CA GLN A 416 -1.35 0.48 11.48
C GLN A 416 -1.11 -0.05 10.05
N TYR A 417 -0.95 0.75 8.99
CA TYR A 417 -0.31 2.09 8.84
C TYR A 417 -1.24 3.15 8.17
N ASP A 418 -1.05 4.48 8.28
CA ASP A 418 0.13 5.38 8.10
C ASP A 418 0.53 5.52 6.60
N TYR A 419 1.04 6.64 6.07
CA TYR A 419 1.85 7.70 6.71
C TYR A 419 1.62 9.16 6.23
N THR A 420 0.68 9.48 5.31
CA THR A 420 0.90 10.62 4.38
C THR A 420 -0.21 11.69 4.16
N ARG A 421 -1.43 11.61 4.69
CA ARG A 421 -2.54 12.54 4.31
C ARG A 421 -3.44 12.96 5.47
N ASP A 422 -3.98 14.19 5.39
CA ASP A 422 -4.70 14.88 6.46
C ASP A 422 -5.95 14.12 6.99
N ASP A 423 -5.96 13.87 8.30
CA ASP A 423 -7.05 13.15 8.99
C ASP A 423 -8.32 13.99 9.19
N ALA A 424 -9.36 13.74 8.39
CA ALA A 424 -10.73 14.12 8.75
C ALA A 424 -11.23 13.24 9.91
N LYS A 425 -11.31 13.81 11.12
CA LYS A 425 -11.73 13.09 12.34
C LYS A 425 -13.22 13.29 12.61
N VAL A 426 -14.02 12.22 12.48
CA VAL A 426 -15.35 12.14 13.11
C VAL A 426 -15.45 10.84 13.92
N THR A 427 -14.97 10.90 15.16
CA THR A 427 -15.41 9.93 16.18
C THR A 427 -16.79 10.37 16.65
N ILE A 428 -17.68 9.41 16.96
CA ILE A 428 -19.13 9.67 17.13
C ILE A 428 -19.50 10.87 18.05
N PRO A 429 -18.76 11.30 19.09
CA PRO A 429 -19.15 12.47 19.90
C PRO A 429 -19.16 13.85 19.21
N GLU A 430 -18.31 14.12 18.22
CA GLU A 430 -18.11 15.51 17.73
C GLU A 430 -19.16 15.96 16.71
N SER A 431 -19.54 15.09 15.77
CA SER A 431 -20.63 15.37 14.80
C SER A 431 -21.97 15.67 15.47
N ILE A 432 -22.19 15.13 16.67
CA ILE A 432 -23.37 15.42 17.50
C ILE A 432 -23.46 16.90 17.84
N GLY A 433 -22.35 17.46 18.35
CA GLY A 433 -22.26 18.86 18.73
C GLY A 433 -22.50 19.77 17.53
N TYR A 434 -21.83 19.50 16.41
CA TYR A 434 -21.98 20.31 15.20
C TYR A 434 -23.39 20.23 14.59
N VAL A 435 -24.02 19.04 14.50
CA VAL A 435 -25.38 18.92 13.92
C VAL A 435 -26.45 19.47 14.88
N LYS A 436 -26.30 19.32 16.21
CA LYS A 436 -27.17 20.03 17.17
C LYS A 436 -27.04 21.55 17.03
N LEU A 437 -25.82 22.06 16.83
CA LEU A 437 -25.56 23.47 16.65
C LEU A 437 -26.12 24.01 15.32
N LEU A 438 -26.16 23.22 14.24
CA LEU A 438 -26.95 23.57 13.04
C LEU A 438 -28.45 23.67 13.34
N ILE A 439 -29.03 22.71 14.09
CA ILE A 439 -30.45 22.75 14.47
C ILE A 439 -30.76 24.03 15.27
N ASP A 440 -29.91 24.36 16.25
CA ASP A 440 -30.09 25.53 17.11
C ASP A 440 -29.96 26.87 16.38
N ASN A 441 -29.18 26.92 15.29
CA ASN A 441 -29.00 28.12 14.46
C ASN A 441 -29.99 28.20 13.28
N SER A 442 -30.79 27.16 13.02
CA SER A 442 -31.79 27.14 11.94
C SER A 442 -33.11 27.80 12.37
N SER A 443 -33.64 28.71 11.55
CA SER A 443 -35.02 29.21 11.66
C SER A 443 -36.00 28.18 11.11
N VAL A 444 -37.13 27.95 11.79
CA VAL A 444 -38.11 26.95 11.37
C VAL A 444 -38.91 27.48 10.17
N PRO A 445 -38.95 26.80 9.01
CA PRO A 445 -39.69 27.31 7.87
C PRO A 445 -41.21 27.12 8.04
N LEU A 446 -41.99 27.97 7.34
CA LEU A 446 -43.45 28.07 7.50
C LEU A 446 -44.21 26.76 7.24
N ARG A 447 -43.73 25.91 6.32
CA ARG A 447 -44.37 24.63 6.02
C ARG A 447 -44.28 23.68 7.22
N GLU A 448 -43.10 23.60 7.81
CA GLU A 448 -42.77 22.77 8.97
C GLU A 448 -43.51 23.27 10.22
N LYS A 449 -43.64 24.60 10.38
CA LYS A 449 -44.53 25.22 11.37
C LYS A 449 -46.00 24.76 11.20
N LYS A 450 -46.51 24.69 9.97
CA LYS A 450 -47.87 24.17 9.70
C LYS A 450 -48.02 22.67 9.97
N GLU A 451 -47.05 21.84 9.58
CA GLU A 451 -47.07 20.38 9.84
C GLU A 451 -47.09 20.05 11.34
N LEU A 452 -46.30 20.77 12.16
CA LEU A 452 -46.34 20.67 13.61
C LEU A 452 -47.73 21.03 14.18
N LEU A 453 -48.35 22.09 13.67
CA LEU A 453 -49.65 22.55 14.12
C LEU A 453 -50.78 21.58 13.74
N VAL A 454 -50.78 21.01 12.52
CA VAL A 454 -51.70 19.93 12.15
C VAL A 454 -51.53 18.73 13.09
N THR A 455 -50.29 18.29 13.30
CA THR A 455 -49.99 17.10 14.11
C THR A 455 -50.39 17.30 15.58
N LEU A 456 -50.23 18.50 16.14
CA LEU A 456 -50.72 18.88 17.46
C LEU A 456 -52.24 18.70 17.56
N MET A 457 -52.98 19.21 16.56
CA MET A 457 -54.45 19.24 16.55
C MET A 457 -55.07 17.86 16.31
N GLU A 458 -54.49 17.07 15.40
CA GLU A 458 -54.87 15.68 15.09
C GLU A 458 -54.76 14.78 16.33
N GLN A 459 -53.65 14.86 17.06
CA GLN A 459 -53.33 13.94 18.17
C GLN A 459 -53.92 14.34 19.53
N ASN A 460 -54.44 15.56 19.67
CA ASN A 460 -54.93 16.10 20.94
C ASN A 460 -56.31 16.76 20.81
N PRO A 461 -57.34 16.06 20.29
CA PRO A 461 -58.60 16.67 19.92
C PRO A 461 -59.35 17.34 21.08
N GLU A 462 -59.20 16.84 22.31
CA GLU A 462 -59.84 17.45 23.50
C GLU A 462 -59.22 18.82 23.88
N LEU A 463 -57.96 19.08 23.54
CA LEU A 463 -57.33 20.40 23.73
C LEU A 463 -57.80 21.38 22.66
N VAL A 464 -57.88 20.94 21.40
CA VAL A 464 -58.47 21.73 20.31
C VAL A 464 -59.91 22.10 20.63
N ARG A 465 -60.71 21.17 21.17
CA ARG A 465 -62.09 21.43 21.64
C ARG A 465 -62.17 22.43 22.79
N LYS A 466 -61.15 22.50 23.64
CA LYS A 466 -61.12 23.41 24.80
C LYS A 466 -60.78 24.86 24.41
N GLU A 467 -59.80 25.05 23.52
CA GLU A 467 -59.37 26.39 23.06
C GLU A 467 -60.10 26.84 21.77
N LEU A 468 -61.13 26.10 21.35
CA LEU A 468 -61.78 26.13 20.04
C LEU A 468 -62.32 27.51 19.60
N SER A 469 -62.71 28.35 20.55
CA SER A 469 -63.20 29.71 20.27
C SER A 469 -62.08 30.64 19.78
N MET A 470 -60.89 30.56 20.39
CA MET A 470 -59.71 31.33 19.96
C MET A 470 -59.21 30.85 18.59
N ILE A 471 -59.22 29.53 18.36
CA ILE A 471 -58.80 28.96 17.07
C ILE A 471 -59.67 29.51 15.92
N LYS A 472 -60.97 29.67 16.14
CA LYS A 472 -61.91 30.27 15.17
C LYS A 472 -61.71 31.78 14.98
N GLU A 473 -61.27 32.49 16.02
CA GLU A 473 -61.00 33.93 15.98
C GLU A 473 -59.75 34.24 15.13
N GLU A 474 -58.63 33.54 15.36
CA GLU A 474 -57.40 33.71 14.58
C GLU A 474 -57.51 33.18 13.13
N LEU A 475 -58.29 32.13 12.88
CA LEU A 475 -58.56 31.60 11.53
C LEU A 475 -59.63 32.40 10.75
N GLY A 476 -60.31 33.35 11.39
CA GLY A 476 -61.31 34.22 10.77
C GLY A 476 -62.53 33.52 10.16
N ASN A 477 -62.77 32.25 10.49
CA ASN A 477 -63.84 31.42 9.93
C ASN A 477 -64.54 30.61 11.03
N SER A 478 -65.87 30.75 11.13
CA SER A 478 -66.65 30.36 12.31
C SER A 478 -67.10 28.90 12.37
N ASP A 479 -67.09 28.16 11.26
CA ASP A 479 -68.07 27.06 11.08
C ASP A 479 -67.48 25.63 11.23
N ILE A 480 -66.16 25.46 11.10
CA ILE A 480 -65.56 24.15 10.73
C ILE A 480 -65.05 23.38 11.95
N PHE A 481 -65.87 23.26 13.01
CA PHE A 481 -65.64 22.28 14.08
C PHE A 481 -66.96 21.94 14.80
N ASN A 482 -67.55 20.79 14.44
CA ASN A 482 -68.65 20.15 15.18
C ASN A 482 -68.23 18.70 15.51
N GLU A 483 -68.14 18.38 16.80
CA GLU A 483 -68.10 17.03 17.42
C GLU A 483 -67.59 15.85 16.57
N GLY A 484 -66.31 15.89 16.18
CA GLY A 484 -65.62 14.78 15.49
C GLY A 484 -64.17 14.58 15.97
N GLN A 485 -63.48 13.61 15.37
CA GLN A 485 -62.02 13.66 15.21
C GLN A 485 -61.73 14.50 13.95
N PHE A 486 -60.68 15.31 13.98
CA PHE A 486 -60.30 16.16 12.86
C PHE A 486 -59.47 15.37 11.85
N ASP A 487 -59.84 15.39 10.57
CA ASP A 487 -58.99 14.77 9.55
C ASP A 487 -57.78 15.65 9.22
N ARG A 488 -56.65 15.00 8.95
CA ARG A 488 -55.38 15.68 8.63
C ARG A 488 -55.52 16.53 7.37
N THR A 489 -56.30 16.10 6.38
CA THR A 489 -56.53 16.84 5.12
C THR A 489 -57.30 18.13 5.35
N GLU A 490 -58.33 18.10 6.21
CA GLU A 490 -59.13 19.28 6.57
C GLU A 490 -58.29 20.31 7.32
N LEU A 491 -57.48 19.86 8.29
CA LEU A 491 -56.54 20.70 9.03
C LEU A 491 -55.50 21.36 8.11
N HIS A 492 -54.94 20.63 7.14
CA HIS A 492 -54.06 21.21 6.12
C HIS A 492 -54.78 22.25 5.24
N GLY A 493 -56.04 21.99 4.87
CA GLY A 493 -56.89 22.93 4.14
C GLY A 493 -57.07 24.25 4.90
N LEU A 494 -57.38 24.19 6.19
CA LEU A 494 -57.57 25.36 7.07
C LEU A 494 -56.26 26.17 7.23
N LEU A 495 -55.14 25.52 7.52
CA LEU A 495 -53.85 26.20 7.71
C LEU A 495 -53.21 26.67 6.40
N SER A 496 -53.71 26.23 5.23
CA SER A 496 -53.20 26.68 3.92
C SER A 496 -53.27 28.20 3.77
N GLY A 497 -54.33 28.84 4.27
CA GLY A 497 -54.57 30.28 4.15
C GLY A 497 -53.70 31.20 5.01
N ILE A 498 -53.01 30.67 6.05
CA ILE A 498 -52.10 31.48 6.88
C ILE A 498 -50.73 31.56 6.22
N ASN A 499 -50.39 32.67 5.57
CA ASN A 499 -49.05 32.90 4.99
C ASN A 499 -48.15 33.77 5.88
N ASP A 500 -48.36 33.69 7.19
CA ASP A 500 -47.80 34.57 8.21
C ASP A 500 -47.25 33.72 9.37
N ASP A 501 -45.92 33.71 9.50
CA ASP A 501 -45.20 32.98 10.53
C ASP A 501 -45.60 33.38 11.96
N GLU A 502 -45.90 34.66 12.22
CA GLU A 502 -46.27 35.11 13.57
C GLU A 502 -47.62 34.52 13.99
N LYS A 503 -48.55 34.37 13.05
CA LYS A 503 -49.87 33.77 13.30
C LYS A 503 -49.79 32.26 13.52
N VAL A 504 -48.99 31.53 12.75
CA VAL A 504 -48.78 30.09 13.00
C VAL A 504 -48.06 29.88 14.34
N ASN A 505 -47.05 30.71 14.64
CA ASN A 505 -46.38 30.70 15.94
C ASN A 505 -47.34 31.00 17.11
N LYS A 506 -48.20 32.03 16.98
CA LYS A 506 -49.20 32.41 17.99
C LYS A 506 -50.22 31.29 18.20
N LEU A 507 -50.86 30.80 17.14
CA LEU A 507 -51.91 29.79 17.21
C LEU A 507 -51.39 28.47 17.82
N PHE A 508 -50.19 28.04 17.44
CA PHE A 508 -49.54 26.89 18.08
C PHE A 508 -49.30 27.12 19.57
N LYS A 509 -48.85 28.32 19.95
CA LYS A 509 -48.55 28.70 21.32
C LYS A 509 -49.78 28.84 22.21
N GLU A 510 -50.91 29.24 21.65
CA GLU A 510 -52.16 29.36 22.40
C GLU A 510 -52.88 28.01 22.56
N ILE A 511 -52.78 27.10 21.57
CA ILE A 511 -53.32 25.72 21.69
C ILE A 511 -52.48 24.84 22.64
N SER A 512 -51.14 24.94 22.56
CA SER A 512 -50.23 24.05 23.31
C SER A 512 -49.66 24.66 24.59
N GLY A 513 -49.64 25.99 24.71
CA GLY A 513 -48.85 26.72 25.70
C GLY A 513 -47.36 26.86 25.36
N LEU A 514 -46.93 26.47 24.15
CA LEU A 514 -45.51 26.23 23.81
C LEU A 514 -44.99 27.12 22.69
N ASP A 515 -43.68 27.38 22.71
CA ASP A 515 -43.01 27.98 21.57
C ASP A 515 -42.76 26.93 20.48
N ILE A 516 -43.23 27.18 19.24
CA ILE A 516 -43.14 26.23 18.13
C ILE A 516 -41.70 26.03 17.63
N GLU A 517 -40.85 27.06 17.71
CA GLU A 517 -39.46 26.93 17.31
C GLU A 517 -38.68 26.10 18.32
N LYS A 518 -39.00 26.27 19.61
CA LYS A 518 -38.48 25.40 20.65
C LYS A 518 -38.89 23.94 20.42
N VAL A 519 -40.18 23.68 20.15
CA VAL A 519 -40.66 22.31 19.87
C VAL A 519 -39.99 21.71 18.64
N TRP A 520 -39.83 22.46 17.54
CA TRP A 520 -39.13 21.97 16.34
C TRP A 520 -37.67 21.59 16.60
N ARG A 521 -36.91 22.47 17.28
CA ARG A 521 -35.50 22.20 17.64
C ARG A 521 -35.39 20.96 18.53
N GLU A 522 -36.35 20.78 19.44
CA GLU A 522 -36.48 19.59 20.28
C GLU A 522 -36.84 18.33 19.46
N GLN A 523 -37.72 18.42 18.45
CA GLN A 523 -38.04 17.31 17.54
C GLN A 523 -36.82 16.85 16.74
N LYS A 524 -36.15 17.78 16.02
CA LYS A 524 -34.96 17.46 15.22
C LYS A 524 -33.80 17.00 16.10
N GLY A 525 -33.60 17.61 17.27
CA GLY A 525 -32.61 17.18 18.25
C GLY A 525 -32.87 15.77 18.79
N PHE A 526 -34.13 15.38 18.95
CA PHE A 526 -34.50 14.04 19.39
C PHE A 526 -34.33 12.97 18.29
N VAL A 527 -34.73 13.25 17.04
CA VAL A 527 -34.48 12.35 15.90
C VAL A 527 -32.97 12.13 15.70
N LEU A 528 -32.17 13.20 15.85
CA LEU A 528 -30.71 13.11 15.83
C LEU A 528 -30.18 12.21 16.96
N LEU A 529 -30.65 12.42 18.20
CA LEU A 529 -30.30 11.61 19.39
C LEU A 529 -30.63 10.11 19.19
N GLU A 530 -31.78 9.78 18.58
CA GLU A 530 -32.17 8.41 18.23
C GLU A 530 -31.20 7.79 17.21
N GLN A 531 -30.88 8.49 16.13
CA GLN A 531 -29.94 8.01 15.10
C GLN A 531 -28.52 7.82 15.63
N ILE A 532 -28.03 8.75 16.45
CA ILE A 532 -26.76 8.63 17.18
C ILE A 532 -26.76 7.39 18.06
N TYR A 533 -27.87 7.13 18.75
CA TYR A 533 -27.97 6.00 19.66
C TYR A 533 -28.08 4.65 18.94
N MET A 534 -28.71 4.59 17.75
CA MET A 534 -28.53 3.45 16.83
C MET A 534 -27.05 3.27 16.50
N ALA A 535 -26.38 4.30 15.97
CA ALA A 535 -24.97 4.23 15.58
C ALA A 535 -24.06 3.75 16.72
N ALA A 536 -24.19 4.35 17.91
CA ALA A 536 -23.38 4.03 19.08
C ALA A 536 -23.63 2.61 19.61
N THR A 537 -24.86 2.08 19.51
CA THR A 537 -25.14 0.71 19.95
C THR A 537 -24.80 -0.33 18.88
N GLU A 538 -24.97 -0.05 17.59
CA GLU A 538 -24.62 -0.97 16.51
C GLU A 538 -23.12 -1.07 16.27
N TYR A 539 -22.38 0.04 16.35
CA TYR A 539 -20.92 0.07 16.23
C TYR A 539 -20.24 -0.89 17.24
N GLY A 540 -20.74 -0.92 18.48
CA GLY A 540 -20.32 -1.88 19.51
C GLY A 540 -20.88 -3.30 19.39
N LYS A 541 -21.53 -3.68 18.27
CA LYS A 541 -22.07 -5.03 18.01
C LYS A 541 -21.04 -5.92 17.30
N ASN A 542 -20.39 -5.39 16.25
CA ASN A 542 -19.64 -6.20 15.27
C ASN A 542 -18.17 -5.77 15.06
N GLY A 543 -17.72 -4.63 15.60
CA GLY A 543 -16.34 -4.15 15.45
C GLY A 543 -15.94 -3.65 14.05
N SER A 544 -16.88 -3.63 13.10
CA SER A 544 -16.72 -3.09 11.75
C SER A 544 -17.32 -1.67 11.62
N ALA A 545 -17.15 -1.05 10.46
CA ALA A 545 -17.67 0.28 10.17
C ALA A 545 -19.19 0.39 10.40
N CYS A 546 -19.64 1.59 10.79
CA CYS A 546 -21.04 1.91 11.08
C CYS A 546 -22.00 1.39 9.98
N PRO A 547 -23.10 0.67 10.31
CA PRO A 547 -23.90 -0.04 9.32
C PRO A 547 -24.40 0.81 8.15
N GLN A 548 -24.41 0.20 6.96
CA GLN A 548 -24.80 0.86 5.72
C GLN A 548 -26.24 1.39 5.82
N GLY A 549 -26.39 2.71 5.84
CA GLY A 549 -27.65 3.43 6.03
C GLY A 549 -27.70 4.31 7.28
N VAL A 550 -26.88 4.05 8.31
CA VAL A 550 -26.92 4.84 9.56
C VAL A 550 -26.31 6.23 9.35
N TRP A 551 -25.10 6.32 8.79
CA TRP A 551 -24.55 7.60 8.34
C TRP A 551 -25.43 8.27 7.29
N SER A 552 -26.09 7.50 6.43
CA SER A 552 -27.03 8.04 5.44
C SER A 552 -28.28 8.66 6.08
N ARG A 553 -28.77 8.13 7.21
CA ARG A 553 -29.84 8.75 8.00
C ARG A 553 -29.39 10.08 8.61
N ILE A 554 -28.19 10.12 9.21
CA ILE A 554 -27.61 11.34 9.80
C ILE A 554 -27.40 12.42 8.71
N ILE A 555 -26.85 12.02 7.56
CA ILE A 555 -26.69 12.88 6.39
C ILE A 555 -28.04 13.38 5.84
N ASN A 556 -29.05 12.52 5.79
CA ASN A 556 -30.40 12.92 5.36
C ASN A 556 -31.01 13.93 6.34
N SER A 557 -30.83 13.74 7.65
CA SER A 557 -31.25 14.74 8.62
C SER A 557 -30.48 16.07 8.47
N ILE A 558 -29.19 16.06 8.13
CA ILE A 558 -28.46 17.31 7.78
C ILE A 558 -29.10 17.99 6.55
N ASN A 559 -29.47 17.23 5.50
CA ASN A 559 -30.17 17.77 4.34
C ASN A 559 -31.53 18.40 4.72
N GLU A 560 -32.23 17.87 5.72
CA GLU A 560 -33.49 18.41 6.27
C GLU A 560 -33.30 19.65 7.18
N ILE A 561 -32.07 19.94 7.61
CA ILE A 561 -31.74 21.02 8.55
C ILE A 561 -31.10 22.22 7.82
N SER A 562 -30.30 21.99 6.78
CA SER A 562 -29.65 23.05 6.00
C SER A 562 -29.56 22.74 4.51
N SER A 563 -30.37 23.43 3.72
CA SER A 563 -30.36 23.36 2.25
C SER A 563 -29.13 24.00 1.61
N GLU A 564 -28.52 25.00 2.26
CA GLU A 564 -27.35 25.70 1.72
C GLU A 564 -26.13 24.77 1.63
N ILE A 565 -25.87 23.97 2.66
CA ILE A 565 -24.70 23.07 2.68
C ILE A 565 -24.87 21.96 1.63
N VAL A 566 -26.10 21.54 1.33
CA VAL A 566 -26.40 20.62 0.21
C VAL A 566 -26.05 21.28 -1.13
N ALA A 567 -26.50 22.52 -1.36
CA ALA A 567 -26.18 23.28 -2.56
C ALA A 567 -24.68 23.67 -2.67
N GLN A 568 -23.88 23.52 -1.61
CA GLN A 568 -22.42 23.58 -1.68
C GLN A 568 -21.82 22.19 -2.03
N TYR A 569 -22.39 21.09 -1.54
CA TYR A 569 -21.95 19.72 -1.90
C TYR A 569 -22.16 19.43 -3.38
N ASP A 570 -23.33 19.76 -3.94
CA ASP A 570 -23.65 19.44 -5.33
C ASP A 570 -22.70 20.17 -6.29
N ARG A 571 -22.37 21.44 -6.01
CA ARG A 571 -21.33 22.21 -6.74
C ARG A 571 -19.93 21.63 -6.59
N TYR A 572 -19.55 21.19 -5.39
CA TYR A 572 -18.28 20.50 -5.16
C TYR A 572 -18.18 19.21 -5.97
N LEU A 573 -19.28 18.44 -6.08
CA LEU A 573 -19.32 17.22 -6.89
C LEU A 573 -19.22 17.51 -8.40
N GLU A 574 -19.89 18.56 -8.90
CA GLU A 574 -19.74 19.03 -10.29
C GLU A 574 -18.32 19.55 -10.62
N GLU A 575 -17.60 20.07 -9.62
CA GLU A 575 -16.25 20.58 -9.75
C GLU A 575 -15.21 19.45 -9.66
N GLU A 576 -15.39 18.50 -8.74
CA GLU A 576 -14.58 17.28 -8.65
C GLU A 576 -14.72 16.42 -9.93
N GLN A 577 -15.94 16.27 -10.46
CA GLN A 577 -16.16 15.59 -11.74
C GLN A 577 -15.49 16.32 -12.92
N ARG A 578 -15.48 17.66 -12.91
CA ARG A 578 -14.71 18.44 -13.91
C ARG A 578 -13.21 18.24 -13.77
N GLN A 579 -12.69 18.11 -12.56
CA GLN A 579 -11.27 17.84 -12.31
C GLN A 579 -10.87 16.40 -12.67
N GLU A 580 -11.72 15.39 -12.41
CA GLU A 580 -11.49 14.03 -12.91
C GLU A 580 -11.51 13.98 -14.46
N MET A 581 -12.29 14.84 -15.13
CA MET A 581 -12.27 15.03 -16.59
C MET A 581 -11.13 15.94 -17.12
N GLN A 582 -10.32 16.53 -16.23
CA GLN A 582 -9.12 17.32 -16.60
C GLN A 582 -7.81 16.55 -16.38
N LYS A 583 -7.88 15.24 -16.19
CA LYS A 583 -6.72 14.36 -16.37
C LYS A 583 -6.50 14.17 -17.87
N ASP A 584 -5.50 14.85 -18.41
CA ASP A 584 -5.24 14.86 -19.85
C ASP A 584 -4.76 13.48 -20.34
N THR A 585 -5.68 12.69 -20.91
CA THR A 585 -5.34 11.49 -21.69
C THR A 585 -4.49 11.89 -22.91
N ILE A 586 -3.55 11.03 -23.30
CA ILE A 586 -2.69 11.27 -24.46
C ILE A 586 -3.50 11.22 -25.77
N THR A 587 -3.40 12.27 -26.60
CA THR A 587 -4.07 12.37 -27.91
C THR A 587 -3.18 13.03 -28.97
N GLU A 588 -3.44 12.79 -30.25
CA GLU A 588 -2.65 13.30 -31.38
C GLU A 588 -2.49 14.83 -31.35
N GLU A 589 -3.53 15.55 -30.94
CA GLU A 589 -3.51 17.01 -30.84
C GLU A 589 -2.66 17.52 -29.67
N ASN A 590 -2.62 16.81 -28.53
CA ASN A 590 -1.98 17.32 -27.31
C ASN A 590 -0.49 16.92 -27.16
N ILE A 591 -0.04 15.76 -27.66
CA ILE A 591 1.38 15.36 -27.58
C ILE A 591 2.24 15.80 -28.77
N LYS A 592 1.73 16.58 -29.74
CA LYS A 592 2.51 16.94 -30.94
C LYS A 592 3.89 17.56 -30.65
N LEU A 593 3.97 18.50 -29.70
CA LEU A 593 5.23 19.12 -29.29
C LEU A 593 6.16 18.15 -28.53
N PHE A 594 5.59 17.17 -27.82
CA PHE A 594 6.35 16.09 -27.17
C PHE A 594 6.98 15.16 -28.22
N LEU A 595 6.24 14.81 -29.28
CA LEU A 595 6.72 13.98 -30.39
C LEU A 595 7.85 14.66 -31.18
N GLU A 596 7.72 15.97 -31.46
CA GLU A 596 8.80 16.76 -32.08
C GLU A 596 10.05 16.82 -31.19
N GLY A 597 9.90 16.89 -29.86
CA GLY A 597 11.00 16.80 -28.90
C GLY A 597 11.69 15.44 -28.89
N LEU A 598 10.89 14.36 -28.80
CA LEU A 598 11.34 12.96 -28.79
C LEU A 598 12.13 12.61 -30.05
N ALA A 599 11.62 12.98 -31.24
CA ALA A 599 12.29 12.77 -32.51
C ALA A 599 13.71 13.36 -32.55
N ASN A 600 13.89 14.57 -32.01
CA ASN A 600 15.19 15.24 -31.97
C ASN A 600 16.19 14.58 -31.00
N GLU A 601 15.70 13.93 -29.94
CA GLU A 601 16.55 13.21 -28.98
C GLU A 601 16.99 11.85 -29.54
N LEU A 602 16.10 11.09 -30.18
CA LEU A 602 16.46 9.82 -30.85
C LEU A 602 17.47 10.03 -31.99
N ILE A 603 17.29 11.09 -32.78
CA ILE A 603 18.26 11.50 -33.82
C ILE A 603 19.60 11.97 -33.22
N ARG A 604 19.64 12.36 -31.93
CA ARG A 604 20.88 12.63 -31.20
C ARG A 604 21.51 11.32 -30.71
N HIS A 605 20.73 10.42 -30.12
CA HIS A 605 21.19 9.13 -29.63
C HIS A 605 21.89 8.31 -30.72
N VAL A 606 21.25 8.15 -31.89
CA VAL A 606 21.80 7.42 -33.04
C VAL A 606 23.03 8.09 -33.71
N LYS A 607 23.34 9.35 -33.38
CA LYS A 607 24.62 9.98 -33.80
C LYS A 607 25.80 9.58 -32.93
N PHE A 608 25.54 9.11 -31.71
CA PHE A 608 26.57 8.56 -30.82
C PHE A 608 26.66 7.03 -30.95
N ASN A 609 25.53 6.37 -31.20
CA ASN A 609 25.39 4.92 -31.36
C ASN A 609 24.99 4.57 -32.82
N PRO A 610 25.93 4.56 -33.79
CA PRO A 610 25.63 4.49 -35.22
C PRO A 610 25.04 3.15 -35.69
N GLU A 611 25.34 2.06 -35.00
CA GLU A 611 24.74 0.73 -35.20
C GLU A 611 23.22 0.71 -35.06
N LEU A 612 22.64 1.55 -34.19
CA LEU A 612 21.19 1.65 -33.99
C LEU A 612 20.43 2.35 -35.14
N ARG A 613 21.15 2.81 -36.18
CA ARG A 613 20.57 3.57 -37.29
C ARG A 613 19.58 2.78 -38.15
N GLU A 614 19.80 1.48 -38.32
CA GLU A 614 18.90 0.61 -39.09
C GLU A 614 17.60 0.37 -38.31
N ALA A 615 17.70 0.03 -37.01
CA ALA A 615 16.56 -0.12 -36.11
C ALA A 615 15.70 1.16 -35.98
N LEU A 616 16.32 2.35 -35.90
CA LEU A 616 15.56 3.61 -35.92
C LEU A 616 14.85 3.86 -37.26
N GLY A 617 15.41 3.34 -38.36
CA GLY A 617 14.77 3.34 -39.68
C GLY A 617 13.49 2.50 -39.69
N ASP A 618 13.51 1.29 -39.12
CA ASP A 618 12.34 0.43 -38.99
C ASP A 618 11.21 1.06 -38.15
N PHE A 619 11.56 1.70 -37.02
CA PHE A 619 10.58 2.45 -36.22
C PHE A 619 9.93 3.58 -37.02
N ALA A 620 10.73 4.35 -37.75
CA ALA A 620 10.24 5.47 -38.57
C ALA A 620 9.43 5.06 -39.81
N VAL A 621 9.35 3.76 -40.12
CA VAL A 621 8.54 3.17 -41.21
C VAL A 621 7.43 2.26 -40.65
N CYS A 622 7.27 2.17 -39.32
CA CYS A 622 6.32 1.31 -38.62
C CYS A 622 6.49 -0.20 -38.91
N ASN A 623 7.71 -0.66 -39.20
CA ASN A 623 8.02 -2.09 -39.40
C ASN A 623 8.01 -2.91 -38.10
N VAL A 624 8.06 -2.25 -36.92
CA VAL A 624 8.19 -2.91 -35.61
C VAL A 624 6.82 -3.29 -35.05
N ASP A 625 6.56 -4.59 -34.95
CA ASP A 625 5.33 -5.14 -34.35
C ASP A 625 5.40 -5.11 -32.80
N VAL A 626 5.12 -3.94 -32.23
CA VAL A 626 5.05 -3.71 -30.77
C VAL A 626 4.01 -4.62 -30.08
N GLY A 627 3.04 -5.15 -30.84
CA GLY A 627 2.07 -6.13 -30.35
C GLY A 627 2.61 -7.56 -30.23
N ASN A 628 3.79 -7.87 -30.80
CA ASN A 628 4.43 -9.18 -30.72
C ASN A 628 5.90 -9.05 -30.24
N PRO A 629 6.14 -9.02 -28.92
CA PRO A 629 7.46 -8.68 -28.40
C PRO A 629 8.54 -9.74 -28.64
N GLU A 630 8.16 -10.96 -29.06
CA GLU A 630 9.10 -12.04 -29.43
C GLU A 630 9.81 -11.78 -30.77
N LYS A 631 9.32 -10.84 -31.58
CA LYS A 631 9.94 -10.40 -32.84
C LYS A 631 10.98 -9.29 -32.66
N ILE A 632 11.04 -8.67 -31.48
CA ILE A 632 11.79 -7.43 -31.27
C ILE A 632 13.27 -7.76 -31.05
N ILE A 633 14.11 -7.24 -31.93
CA ILE A 633 15.57 -7.40 -31.83
C ILE A 633 16.14 -6.49 -30.74
N PHE A 634 17.35 -6.79 -30.29
CA PHE A 634 18.00 -6.10 -29.17
C PHE A 634 18.21 -4.61 -29.47
N GLU A 635 18.59 -4.32 -30.71
CA GLU A 635 18.81 -2.99 -31.29
C GLU A 635 17.52 -2.17 -31.34
N GLN A 636 16.36 -2.82 -31.48
CA GLN A 636 15.05 -2.16 -31.39
C GLN A 636 14.64 -1.93 -29.92
N GLN A 637 15.02 -2.81 -29.01
CA GLN A 637 14.77 -2.65 -27.57
C GLN A 637 15.53 -1.45 -26.97
N GLU A 638 16.76 -1.17 -27.42
CA GLU A 638 17.52 0.01 -26.98
C GLU A 638 16.84 1.32 -27.41
N ILE A 639 16.29 1.39 -28.63
CA ILE A 639 15.49 2.54 -29.09
C ILE A 639 14.20 2.71 -28.25
N LEU A 640 13.52 1.61 -27.91
CA LEU A 640 12.34 1.64 -27.01
C LEU A 640 12.71 2.14 -25.61
N ALA A 641 13.85 1.72 -25.07
CA ALA A 641 14.33 2.21 -23.78
C ALA A 641 14.50 3.74 -23.77
N GLU A 642 15.08 4.31 -24.83
CA GLU A 642 15.26 5.77 -24.93
C GLU A 642 13.94 6.53 -25.10
N ILE A 643 12.98 5.99 -25.87
CA ILE A 643 11.61 6.50 -25.95
C ILE A 643 10.97 6.56 -24.55
N ASN A 644 11.10 5.47 -23.78
CA ASN A 644 10.47 5.32 -22.48
C ASN A 644 11.10 6.24 -21.42
N LYS A 645 12.44 6.40 -21.41
CA LYS A 645 13.14 7.39 -20.58
C LYS A 645 12.69 8.81 -20.90
N TYR A 646 12.57 9.17 -22.18
CA TYR A 646 12.11 10.49 -22.59
C TYR A 646 10.67 10.74 -22.15
N PHE A 647 9.79 9.75 -22.29
CA PHE A 647 8.41 9.79 -21.79
C PHE A 647 8.34 10.03 -20.28
N SER A 648 8.93 9.14 -19.47
CA SER A 648 8.86 9.20 -18.00
C SER A 648 9.47 10.48 -17.42
N LYS A 649 10.41 11.11 -18.14
CA LYS A 649 11.01 12.40 -17.78
C LYS A 649 10.22 13.63 -18.25
N SER A 650 9.56 13.55 -19.41
CA SER A 650 9.09 14.75 -20.13
C SER A 650 7.57 14.89 -20.21
N ILE A 651 6.78 13.80 -20.08
CA ILE A 651 5.33 13.86 -20.29
C ILE A 651 4.64 14.85 -19.34
N LYS A 652 5.05 14.91 -18.08
CA LYS A 652 4.49 15.83 -17.06
C LYS A 652 4.81 17.32 -17.28
N ASN A 653 5.73 17.65 -18.20
CA ASN A 653 5.98 19.02 -18.62
C ASN A 653 4.99 19.49 -19.71
N VAL A 654 4.32 18.55 -20.38
CA VAL A 654 3.35 18.80 -21.46
C VAL A 654 1.92 18.54 -20.99
N LEU A 655 1.72 17.49 -20.19
CA LEU A 655 0.46 17.11 -19.56
C LEU A 655 0.63 17.09 -18.02
N PRO A 656 0.52 18.24 -17.33
CA PRO A 656 0.81 18.34 -15.89
C PRO A 656 -0.07 17.46 -14.99
N ASN A 657 -1.28 17.12 -15.45
CA ASN A 657 -2.26 16.32 -14.73
C ASN A 657 -2.15 14.81 -15.00
N TYR A 658 -1.15 14.37 -15.79
CA TYR A 658 -0.96 12.95 -16.13
C TYR A 658 -0.51 12.14 -14.91
N ASP A 659 -1.39 11.24 -14.44
CA ASP A 659 -1.25 10.57 -13.14
C ASP A 659 -0.64 9.15 -13.20
N ARG A 660 -0.50 8.58 -14.40
CA ARG A 660 0.15 7.28 -14.62
C ARG A 660 1.68 7.39 -14.61
N ASN A 661 2.35 6.31 -14.21
CA ASN A 661 3.81 6.18 -14.34
C ASN A 661 4.24 5.57 -15.69
N ILE A 662 3.33 4.85 -16.35
CA ILE A 662 3.51 4.11 -17.60
C ILE A 662 2.21 4.28 -18.41
N PRO A 663 2.26 4.54 -19.73
CA PRO A 663 1.06 4.69 -20.55
C PRO A 663 0.31 3.36 -20.76
N SER A 664 -1.01 3.41 -20.99
CA SER A 664 -1.71 2.21 -21.46
C SER A 664 -1.31 1.89 -22.91
N TRP A 665 -1.56 0.65 -23.34
CA TRP A 665 -1.11 0.15 -24.65
C TRP A 665 -1.58 1.05 -25.83
N ASP A 666 -2.81 1.56 -25.77
CA ASP A 666 -3.34 2.49 -26.79
C ASP A 666 -2.62 3.85 -26.80
N GLU A 667 -2.34 4.43 -25.62
CA GLU A 667 -1.55 5.67 -25.50
C GLU A 667 -0.13 5.47 -26.01
N TYR A 668 0.46 4.31 -25.76
CA TYR A 668 1.80 3.95 -26.24
C TYR A 668 1.86 3.79 -27.76
N ASN A 669 0.89 3.09 -28.35
CA ASN A 669 0.76 2.97 -29.80
C ASN A 669 0.54 4.33 -30.50
N LEU A 670 -0.21 5.24 -29.86
CA LEU A 670 -0.41 6.61 -30.36
C LEU A 670 0.91 7.38 -30.39
N ILE A 671 1.75 7.24 -29.35
CA ILE A 671 3.11 7.81 -29.33
C ILE A 671 3.98 7.23 -30.46
N ILE A 672 4.03 5.90 -30.61
CA ILE A 672 4.87 5.23 -31.62
C ILE A 672 4.41 5.58 -33.05
N THR A 673 3.11 5.58 -33.31
CA THR A 673 2.55 5.94 -34.62
C THR A 673 2.76 7.42 -34.93
N GLY A 674 2.44 8.32 -33.98
CA GLY A 674 2.65 9.75 -34.17
C GLY A 674 4.12 10.14 -34.39
N LEU A 675 5.07 9.36 -33.86
CA LEU A 675 6.50 9.59 -34.05
C LEU A 675 6.98 9.36 -35.49
N SER A 676 6.41 8.41 -36.24
CA SER A 676 6.78 8.17 -37.65
C SER A 676 6.19 9.25 -38.59
N GLU A 677 5.10 9.89 -38.18
CA GLU A 677 4.51 11.04 -38.89
C GLU A 677 5.28 12.35 -38.66
N VAL A 678 6.18 12.42 -37.66
CA VAL A 678 7.03 13.60 -37.44
C VAL A 678 7.95 13.82 -38.64
N GLY A 679 7.67 14.86 -39.44
CA GLY A 679 8.43 15.21 -40.63
C GLY A 679 9.92 15.55 -40.41
N VAL A 680 10.42 15.53 -39.17
CA VAL A 680 11.87 15.53 -38.85
C VAL A 680 12.46 14.12 -39.00
N MET A 681 11.79 13.08 -38.47
CA MET A 681 12.16 11.67 -38.61
C MET A 681 12.19 11.25 -40.08
N GLN A 682 11.12 11.58 -40.81
CA GLN A 682 11.00 11.27 -42.24
C GLN A 682 12.14 11.88 -43.08
N ARG A 683 12.60 13.09 -42.73
CA ARG A 683 13.76 13.72 -43.38
C ARG A 683 15.08 13.02 -43.02
N PHE A 684 15.26 12.60 -41.76
CA PHE A 684 16.44 11.83 -41.35
C PHE A 684 16.55 10.51 -42.14
N VAL A 685 15.47 9.73 -42.23
CA VAL A 685 15.40 8.50 -43.05
C VAL A 685 15.61 8.82 -44.53
N GLY A 686 14.93 9.82 -45.08
CA GLY A 686 15.05 10.23 -46.48
C GLY A 686 16.45 10.71 -46.91
N THR A 687 17.25 11.28 -46.01
CA THR A 687 18.67 11.58 -46.31
C THR A 687 19.56 10.33 -46.34
N SER A 688 19.12 9.20 -45.78
CA SER A 688 19.86 7.94 -45.78
C SER A 688 19.79 7.24 -47.15
N THR A 689 18.62 7.25 -47.81
CA THR A 689 18.45 6.62 -49.13
C THR A 689 19.24 7.32 -50.25
N GLN A 690 19.50 8.63 -50.12
CA GLN A 690 20.39 9.35 -51.04
C GLN A 690 21.88 8.99 -50.86
N ALA A 691 22.30 8.44 -49.72
CA ALA A 691 23.70 8.05 -49.48
C ALA A 691 24.09 6.71 -50.15
N VAL A 692 23.13 5.91 -50.60
CA VAL A 692 23.36 4.59 -51.23
C VAL A 692 23.18 4.64 -52.76
N ALA A 693 22.45 5.64 -53.28
CA ALA A 693 22.09 5.78 -54.70
C ALA A 693 23.22 6.31 -55.62
N GLY A 694 24.44 5.78 -55.46
CA GLY A 694 25.62 6.24 -56.17
C GLY A 694 25.87 5.59 -57.54
N VAL A 695 25.00 5.75 -58.55
CA VAL A 695 25.37 5.67 -59.99
C VAL A 695 24.25 6.17 -60.93
N SER A 696 24.66 6.79 -62.05
CA SER A 696 23.88 7.15 -63.26
C SER A 696 22.59 8.00 -63.14
N SER A 697 22.77 9.31 -63.30
CA SER A 697 22.05 10.21 -64.24
C SER A 697 20.75 9.70 -64.90
N SER A 698 19.64 10.44 -64.85
CA SER A 698 19.35 11.60 -65.73
C SER A 698 17.98 12.23 -65.34
N SER A 699 17.62 13.49 -65.61
CA SER A 699 18.26 14.64 -66.29
C SER A 699 17.38 15.90 -66.15
N LEU A 700 17.96 17.11 -66.26
CA LEU A 700 17.31 18.42 -66.53
C LEU A 700 16.37 18.97 -65.42
N GLU A 701 16.27 20.28 -65.15
CA GLU A 701 17.21 21.42 -65.32
C GLU A 701 16.73 22.61 -64.45
N ASN A 702 17.63 23.57 -64.14
CA ASN A 702 17.39 24.99 -63.77
C ASN A 702 16.11 25.37 -62.97
N SER A 703 16.18 26.02 -61.79
CA SER A 703 16.82 27.34 -61.61
C SER A 703 16.96 27.79 -60.13
N ASN A 704 17.74 28.87 -59.89
CA ASN A 704 17.96 29.48 -58.57
C ASN A 704 16.72 30.18 -57.97
N VAL A 705 16.67 30.30 -56.64
CA VAL A 705 16.55 31.58 -55.88
C VAL A 705 16.99 31.33 -54.41
N GLN A 706 17.42 32.38 -53.72
CA GLN A 706 17.98 32.36 -52.36
C GLN A 706 16.90 32.55 -51.26
N GLY A 707 17.23 32.15 -50.03
CA GLY A 707 17.04 33.01 -48.86
C GLY A 707 15.68 33.03 -48.14
N LEU A 708 15.70 32.52 -46.91
CA LEU A 708 15.10 33.09 -45.69
C LEU A 708 14.28 34.40 -45.86
N LEU A 709 12.98 34.37 -45.53
CA LEU A 709 12.46 34.86 -44.23
C LEU A 709 10.93 34.71 -44.08
N LEU A 710 10.50 34.65 -42.81
CA LEU A 710 9.16 35.04 -42.38
C LEU A 710 9.12 36.56 -42.23
N GLU A 711 8.10 37.23 -42.77
CA GLU A 711 7.56 38.42 -42.13
C GLU A 711 6.05 38.55 -42.43
N VAL A 712 5.26 38.89 -41.41
CA VAL A 712 3.80 39.01 -41.51
C VAL A 712 3.43 40.48 -41.45
N SER A 713 2.75 41.01 -42.46
CA SER A 713 2.04 42.30 -42.35
C SER A 713 0.94 42.55 -43.38
N VAL A 714 -0.23 42.90 -42.84
CA VAL A 714 -1.15 43.95 -43.33
C VAL A 714 -1.90 43.75 -44.66
N GLN A 715 -3.17 43.31 -44.49
CA GLN A 715 -4.41 43.83 -45.09
C GLN A 715 -4.71 43.82 -46.61
N GLN A 716 -5.91 43.27 -46.86
CA GLN A 716 -6.99 43.75 -47.75
C GLN A 716 -6.86 43.71 -49.28
N SER A 717 -7.95 43.18 -49.88
CA SER A 717 -8.37 43.26 -51.29
C SER A 717 -7.47 42.56 -52.32
N GLY A 718 -8.00 41.89 -53.34
CA GLY A 718 -9.40 41.55 -53.60
C GLY A 718 -9.69 41.33 -55.09
N LEU A 719 -10.68 40.49 -55.40
CA LEU A 719 -11.18 40.16 -56.75
C LEU A 719 -10.17 39.42 -57.68
N GLY A 720 -10.70 38.67 -58.66
CA GLY A 720 -10.01 38.54 -59.95
C GLY A 720 -9.73 37.13 -60.50
N ASN A 721 -10.78 36.33 -60.75
CA ASN A 721 -10.94 35.42 -61.89
C ASN A 721 -9.73 34.75 -62.58
N SER A 722 -9.86 33.43 -62.73
CA SER A 722 -9.45 32.62 -63.90
C SER A 722 -7.94 32.34 -64.09
N ARG A 723 -7.56 31.22 -64.73
CA ARG A 723 -8.38 30.31 -65.56
C ARG A 723 -7.97 28.85 -65.44
#